data_AF-A0A3L7SIM4-F1
#
_entry.id   AF-A0A3L7SIM4-F1
#
_cell.length_a   1.000
_cell.length_b   1.000
_cell.length_c   1.000
_cell.angle_alpha   90.00
_cell.angle_beta   90.00
_cell.angle_gamma   90.00
#
_symmetry.space_group_name_H-M   'P 1'
#
loop_
_entity.id
_entity.type
_entity.pdbx_description
1 polymer ?
#
loop_
_entity_poly.entity_id
_entity_poly.type
_entity_poly.pdbx_seq_one_letter_code
_entity_poly.pdbx_strand_id
1 'polypeptide(L)'
;MLSSLRLASISRRLGHHLFFCGLAFLMLAGGFSPAITVAEDWVIVIRAQSEMGIPPEPIGEEVDIFRERAMEKSRLQRREAKQRKKGKAPPTMKNFFSMSAPNDPADVSDGWGAIGRGGYLAGKTFGRTDSIAPLEVMPYVLSDEHFLFSDVRGFISNYSRFGGSAGMGYRYLREDWNAWGGASIWYDADDTTSKLFQQIGLSFEALVDRFELRSNIYLPFTSAQTYSNTVGAEQIVGNQLLYGQAVNQGVALSGVDLEFGYSLPIRERNWLRGFVGGYHFEGGAKGDVNGFKTRVEGVLNNGVTAQLLYTNDPLYGSNVMAGVSLQLPLGTNHPTSGWKHNTPSPFRFVERNYNVIVSREQAYTGSKVAINPRTGKPYQIAQVYDPGPSNASPIAVSPDDGTTANPYRSLAAAIATGSDVIYVRSGSTISESVTLLPGQHLLGETANLSLKLAVAGGETASLPHLSQAAGLGNATLTPHFEKVQGSTSPSITLASNTEVAGFNFNNTGGSGIVGTNVSGTNLHDLTFNQIGGDAIRLTGSSGNVSMNHIQINSTSGNGIVYDGGNANLLFNGQGNTITSQGDGFVLMNTNGGSIQLANLSVKATGGTGLRMSNVGSNVTIPSFFATQTFGPAVAISGTTGIVSTSGGVSTTTYNNYNFTGYTTITAPNGMGFSVNSSDALINVNNLNITSNSSSPALSIVNATSPFFVSSMNLNTNNATALYGRGVALLQINNGSITTVNAPAIDLQGSTINSALTSVSTNGGPFGISLVQSQGNLTIKGNGALGSGGVIQNTGEGLITNSFGIANLSYIDFTNNAVGIQSEKTSQLVLSGSRITGSTGFAIDSMNDATLVVQNSQITGNGTIAGGSIRVQADTLGTFNSQISGSTITDANGTAIEYLTLPTGAGASLASTIQSNTITGYRGSSPIIHFNWNGPQSLLVSNNRIYAQAAGMTGVFIQEPSATASVNAQVSGNTMNFASSQGTGLSVIAAGTSSLTVATNTINFQGVSGIGTRFSLAGSSTDYIASNIITDQAGGATGMLFDNVAANSRLQIDGNTINLLSTDLTPHQGIIFSNVAPTIQFTGTVNNLIYNATTSQSLFSAPVNSWTGGFYINGRLQ
;
A
#
# COMPACT_ATOMS: atom_id res chain seq x y z
N MET A 1 33.35 -14.61 -4.91
CA MET A 1 33.94 -13.27 -4.69
C MET A 1 32.96 -12.28 -5.31
N LEU A 2 31.93 -11.84 -4.58
CA LEU A 2 31.93 -10.89 -3.44
C LEU A 2 32.20 -9.44 -3.88
N SER A 3 31.25 -8.49 -3.81
CA SER A 3 29.77 -8.57 -3.90
C SER A 3 29.18 -7.16 -3.86
N SER A 4 28.14 -6.89 -4.66
CA SER A 4 27.35 -5.67 -4.56
C SER A 4 26.10 -5.86 -3.68
N LEU A 5 25.81 -4.88 -2.81
CA LEU A 5 24.49 -4.62 -2.22
C LEU A 5 24.33 -3.10 -2.12
N ARG A 6 23.34 -2.47 -2.78
CA ARG A 6 21.90 -2.46 -2.48
C ARG A 6 21.56 -1.66 -1.22
N LEU A 7 21.06 -0.44 -1.43
CA LEU A 7 20.10 0.16 -0.50
C LEU A 7 18.79 -0.64 -0.55
N ALA A 8 18.15 -0.79 0.60
CA ALA A 8 16.75 -1.13 0.73
C ALA A 8 16.09 -0.11 1.67
N SER A 9 14.86 0.29 1.37
CA SER A 9 14.03 1.15 2.22
C SER A 9 13.15 0.30 3.14
N ILE A 10 12.70 0.86 4.29
CA ILE A 10 11.32 0.70 4.82
C ILE A 10 11.02 1.52 6.11
N SER A 11 9.80 2.06 6.15
CA SER A 11 8.97 2.56 7.28
C SER A 11 9.52 3.41 8.45
N ARG A 12 8.99 4.64 8.50
CA ARG A 12 8.29 5.29 9.65
C ARG A 12 8.11 4.48 10.95
N ARG A 13 8.35 5.13 12.11
CA ARG A 13 7.31 5.37 13.14
C ARG A 13 7.72 6.48 14.15
N LEU A 14 6.74 6.95 14.93
CA LEU A 14 6.86 8.07 15.88
C LEU A 14 7.66 7.69 17.15
N GLY A 15 8.31 8.69 17.75
CA GLY A 15 8.80 8.64 19.14
C GLY A 15 9.20 10.03 19.63
N HIS A 16 8.54 10.55 20.68
CA HIS A 16 9.06 11.68 21.44
C HIS A 16 10.21 11.19 22.33
N HIS A 17 11.28 11.99 22.51
CA HIS A 17 11.70 12.51 23.82
C HIS A 17 12.96 13.41 23.69
N LEU A 18 13.29 14.07 24.80
CA LEU A 18 14.29 15.13 24.92
C LEU A 18 15.71 14.64 24.57
N PHE A 19 16.50 15.49 23.93
CA PHE A 19 17.97 15.37 23.90
C PHE A 19 18.60 16.46 24.76
N PHE A 20 19.41 16.05 25.74
CA PHE A 20 20.32 16.95 26.45
C PHE A 20 21.55 17.21 25.57
N CYS A 21 21.91 18.48 25.36
CA CYS A 21 23.19 18.82 24.73
C CYS A 21 24.34 18.70 25.72
N GLY A 22 25.22 17.72 25.50
CA GLY A 22 26.53 17.66 26.16
C GLY A 22 27.51 18.61 25.49
N LEU A 23 28.16 19.48 26.26
CA LEU A 23 29.14 20.44 25.77
C LEU A 23 30.51 19.76 25.58
N ALA A 24 31.09 19.84 24.38
CA ALA A 24 32.45 19.40 24.10
C ALA A 24 33.15 20.36 23.13
N PHE A 25 34.18 21.06 23.62
CA PHE A 25 35.08 21.87 22.81
C PHE A 25 36.09 20.98 22.08
N LEU A 26 36.49 21.35 20.86
CA LEU A 26 37.73 20.90 20.26
C LEU A 26 38.42 22.07 19.55
N MET A 27 39.70 22.30 19.86
CA MET A 27 40.53 23.25 19.12
C MET A 27 41.00 22.59 17.83
N LEU A 28 41.04 23.36 16.73
CA LEU A 28 41.91 23.07 15.59
C LEU A 28 42.57 24.37 15.14
N ALA A 29 43.90 24.37 15.14
CA ALA A 29 44.72 25.47 14.67
C ALA A 29 45.55 25.01 13.47
N GLY A 30 45.81 25.93 12.54
CA GLY A 30 46.87 25.81 11.54
C GLY A 30 46.42 25.76 10.08
N GLY A 31 46.99 26.66 9.27
CA GLY A 31 47.44 26.26 7.94
C GLY A 31 46.72 26.79 6.71
N PHE A 32 46.40 28.09 6.62
CA PHE A 32 46.26 28.74 5.31
C PHE A 32 46.93 30.12 5.28
N SER A 33 47.96 30.25 4.44
CA SER A 33 48.59 31.52 4.08
C SER A 33 48.06 32.02 2.74
N PRO A 34 47.80 33.32 2.60
CA PRO A 34 47.83 34.00 1.31
C PRO A 34 49.04 34.93 1.22
N ALA A 35 49.93 34.67 0.27
CA ALA A 35 50.87 35.68 -0.21
C ALA A 35 50.31 36.26 -1.51
N ILE A 36 49.97 37.55 -1.52
CA ILE A 36 49.69 38.34 -2.73
C ILE A 36 50.35 39.71 -2.55
N THR A 37 51.06 40.15 -3.59
CA THR A 37 51.86 41.37 -3.61
C THR A 37 50.96 42.60 -3.79
N VAL A 38 51.24 43.68 -3.05
CA VAL A 38 50.71 45.01 -3.36
C VAL A 38 51.73 45.75 -4.23
N ALA A 39 51.28 46.36 -5.32
CA ALA A 39 52.06 47.31 -6.11
C ALA A 39 51.49 48.72 -5.90
N GLU A 40 52.35 49.71 -5.86
CA GLU A 40 52.00 51.12 -5.59
C GLU A 40 51.78 51.93 -6.88
N ASP A 41 51.53 53.24 -6.72
CA ASP A 41 51.15 54.23 -7.74
C ASP A 41 49.76 54.02 -8.38
N TRP A 42 48.97 55.06 -8.68
CA TRP A 42 49.34 56.44 -9.05
C TRP A 42 48.85 57.55 -8.10
N VAL A 43 49.43 58.74 -8.28
CA VAL A 43 49.28 59.97 -7.48
C VAL A 43 48.79 61.14 -8.37
N ILE A 44 48.47 62.29 -7.76
CA ILE A 44 48.46 63.70 -8.27
C ILE A 44 47.07 64.38 -8.35
N VAL A 45 46.82 65.64 -7.96
CA VAL A 45 47.27 66.56 -6.85
C VAL A 45 46.61 67.97 -7.08
N ILE A 46 46.86 68.97 -6.20
CA ILE A 46 46.53 70.44 -6.28
C ILE A 46 45.16 70.83 -5.68
N ARG A 47 44.97 71.85 -4.80
CA ARG A 47 45.73 72.76 -3.87
C ARG A 47 44.66 73.38 -2.90
N ALA A 48 44.79 74.31 -1.94
CA ALA A 48 45.78 75.26 -1.36
C ALA A 48 45.20 75.74 0.04
N GLN A 49 45.72 76.64 0.91
CA GLN A 49 46.91 77.51 0.99
C GLN A 49 47.20 78.01 2.44
N SER A 50 48.45 78.40 2.73
CA SER A 50 48.98 79.62 3.44
C SER A 50 48.17 80.35 4.57
N GLU A 51 48.72 80.85 5.70
CA GLU A 51 50.10 81.26 6.11
C GLU A 51 50.42 81.17 7.64
N MET A 52 51.73 81.06 7.95
CA MET A 52 52.55 81.63 9.08
C MET A 52 52.09 81.72 10.57
N GLY A 53 52.99 81.33 11.50
CA GLY A 53 53.06 81.87 12.89
C GLY A 53 53.68 80.95 13.98
N ILE A 54 54.81 81.34 14.61
CA ILE A 54 55.53 80.68 15.75
C ILE A 54 56.15 81.81 16.60
N PRO A 55 55.99 81.90 17.96
CA PRO A 55 56.77 81.12 18.98
C PRO A 55 56.07 81.00 20.39
N PRO A 56 56.74 80.69 21.54
CA PRO A 56 57.93 79.87 21.85
C PRO A 56 57.69 78.75 22.92
N GLU A 57 58.72 77.96 23.25
CA GLU A 57 58.81 77.16 24.51
C GLU A 57 59.19 78.01 25.75
N PRO A 58 59.02 77.44 26.97
CA PRO A 58 59.93 77.69 28.08
C PRO A 58 60.57 76.42 28.68
N ILE A 59 61.82 76.57 29.12
CA ILE A 59 62.72 75.54 29.70
C ILE A 59 62.55 75.46 31.23
N GLY A 60 62.83 74.31 31.86
CA GLY A 60 63.33 74.27 33.25
C GLY A 60 62.85 73.15 34.18
N GLU A 61 63.77 72.63 35.00
CA GLU A 61 63.53 71.67 36.09
C GLU A 61 63.06 72.38 37.38
N GLU A 62 62.00 71.93 38.07
CA GLU A 62 61.92 71.94 39.55
C GLU A 62 60.73 71.18 40.24
N VAL A 63 60.04 70.23 39.58
CA VAL A 63 58.73 69.72 40.10
C VAL A 63 58.76 68.34 40.82
N ASP A 64 59.66 67.43 40.48
CA ASP A 64 59.49 66.01 40.88
C ASP A 64 59.76 65.69 42.36
N ILE A 65 60.62 66.44 43.04
CA ILE A 65 61.04 66.16 44.44
C ILE A 65 59.85 66.25 45.43
N PHE A 66 58.81 67.03 45.11
CA PHE A 66 57.59 67.11 45.93
C PHE A 66 56.58 65.97 45.67
N ARG A 67 56.63 65.28 44.54
CA ARG A 67 55.69 64.19 44.20
C ARG A 67 56.00 62.88 44.91
N GLU A 68 57.27 62.48 45.02
CA GLU A 68 57.63 61.18 45.63
C GLU A 68 57.26 61.11 47.13
N ARG A 69 57.60 62.16 47.90
CA ARG A 69 57.33 62.20 49.35
C ARG A 69 55.84 62.16 49.71
N ALA A 70 54.94 62.51 48.79
CA ALA A 70 53.49 62.35 48.95
C ALA A 70 53.01 60.91 48.67
N MET A 71 53.65 60.20 47.72
CA MET A 71 53.27 58.83 47.35
C MET A 71 53.74 57.78 48.36
N GLU A 72 54.83 58.01 49.10
CA GLU A 72 55.32 57.03 50.08
C GLU A 72 54.42 56.92 51.33
N LYS A 73 53.95 58.05 51.87
CA LYS A 73 53.04 58.07 53.03
C LYS A 73 51.70 57.36 52.77
N SER A 74 51.14 57.51 51.57
CA SER A 74 49.87 56.85 51.22
C SER A 74 50.01 55.33 51.02
N ARG A 75 51.18 54.86 50.55
CA ARG A 75 51.51 53.43 50.43
C ARG A 75 51.65 52.73 51.79
N LEU A 76 52.17 53.43 52.81
CA LEU A 76 52.23 52.93 54.19
C LEU A 76 50.82 52.76 54.80
N GLN A 77 49.98 53.81 54.77
CA GLN A 77 48.61 53.73 55.30
C GLN A 77 47.75 52.64 54.61
N ARG A 78 47.91 52.45 53.29
CA ARG A 78 47.23 51.37 52.55
C ARG A 78 47.69 49.95 52.98
N ARG A 79 48.93 49.77 53.46
CA ARG A 79 49.41 48.48 53.99
C ARG A 79 48.82 48.15 55.36
N GLU A 80 48.72 49.12 56.26
CA GLU A 80 48.10 48.94 57.58
C GLU A 80 46.60 48.64 57.47
N ALA A 81 45.89 49.34 56.58
CA ALA A 81 44.47 49.09 56.32
C ALA A 81 44.19 47.65 55.83
N LYS A 82 45.04 47.09 54.95
CA LYS A 82 44.87 45.72 54.42
C LYS A 82 45.07 44.62 55.46
N GLN A 83 45.66 44.89 56.63
CA GLN A 83 45.78 43.87 57.70
C GLN A 83 44.52 43.73 58.57
N ARG A 84 43.57 44.68 58.56
CA ARG A 84 42.42 44.69 59.48
C ARG A 84 41.11 44.06 58.97
N LYS A 85 41.02 43.62 57.71
CA LYS A 85 39.80 42.99 57.13
C LYS A 85 40.05 41.52 56.70
N LYS A 86 40.00 40.57 57.64
CA LYS A 86 39.78 39.14 57.36
C LYS A 86 38.46 38.69 58.00
N GLY A 87 37.47 38.30 57.20
CA GLY A 87 36.22 37.68 57.69
C GLY A 87 34.91 38.31 57.20
N LYS A 88 34.57 38.11 55.92
CA LYS A 88 33.17 38.03 55.44
C LYS A 88 33.07 36.87 54.46
N ALA A 89 32.02 36.07 54.56
CA ALA A 89 31.75 34.96 53.64
C ALA A 89 31.04 35.47 52.37
N PRO A 90 31.18 34.81 51.21
CA PRO A 90 30.49 35.19 49.98
C PRO A 90 28.96 35.06 50.11
N PRO A 91 28.18 35.90 49.43
CA PRO A 91 26.72 35.90 49.51
C PRO A 91 26.11 34.66 48.85
N THR A 92 25.00 34.16 49.40
CA THR A 92 24.28 33.00 48.85
C THR A 92 23.19 33.41 47.86
N MET A 93 22.79 32.48 46.99
CA MET A 93 21.79 32.70 45.92
C MET A 93 20.45 33.27 46.43
N LYS A 94 20.05 32.97 47.68
CA LYS A 94 18.86 33.56 48.33
C LYS A 94 18.92 35.09 48.44
N ASN A 95 20.11 35.67 48.56
CA ASN A 95 20.27 37.13 48.67
C ASN A 95 20.11 37.83 47.32
N PHE A 96 20.24 37.11 46.19
CA PHE A 96 20.23 37.70 44.85
C PHE A 96 18.81 37.96 44.33
N PHE A 97 17.87 37.07 44.66
CA PHE A 97 16.44 37.18 44.33
C PHE A 97 15.58 37.74 45.46
N SER A 98 16.19 38.26 46.53
CA SER A 98 15.44 38.85 47.64
C SER A 98 14.78 40.18 47.23
N MET A 99 13.51 40.35 47.60
CA MET A 99 12.83 41.65 47.57
C MET A 99 13.13 42.52 48.80
N SER A 100 13.85 42.01 49.80
CA SER A 100 14.36 42.84 50.90
C SER A 100 15.49 43.74 50.42
N ALA A 101 15.57 44.97 50.93
CA ALA A 101 16.55 45.96 50.49
C ALA A 101 18.00 45.41 50.51
N PRO A 102 18.74 45.51 49.40
CA PRO A 102 20.18 45.23 49.41
C PRO A 102 20.90 46.16 50.38
N ASN A 103 21.69 45.56 51.27
CA ASN A 103 22.63 46.24 52.16
C ASN A 103 23.70 47.03 51.36
N ASP A 104 24.60 47.72 52.08
CA ASP A 104 25.67 48.56 51.53
C ASP A 104 26.39 47.96 50.32
N PRO A 105 26.83 48.80 49.35
CA PRO A 105 27.54 48.34 48.17
C PRO A 105 28.75 47.50 48.56
N ALA A 106 28.82 46.28 48.02
CA ALA A 106 29.94 45.39 48.27
C ALA A 106 31.20 45.91 47.58
N ASP A 107 32.29 46.10 48.35
CA ASP A 107 33.65 46.39 47.83
C ASP A 107 33.94 45.42 46.67
N VAL A 108 34.06 45.93 45.44
CA VAL A 108 34.30 45.11 44.25
C VAL A 108 35.75 44.63 44.27
N SER A 109 35.96 43.31 44.15
CA SER A 109 37.29 42.69 44.18
C SER A 109 37.78 42.31 42.79
N ASP A 110 39.04 42.61 42.50
CA ASP A 110 39.75 42.17 41.29
C ASP A 110 39.62 40.67 41.03
N GLY A 111 39.69 40.28 39.76
CA GLY A 111 39.73 38.89 39.31
C GLY A 111 38.74 38.56 38.20
N TRP A 112 38.49 37.26 38.04
CA TRP A 112 37.65 36.70 36.99
C TRP A 112 36.22 36.47 37.49
N GLY A 113 35.23 36.73 36.63
CA GLY A 113 33.84 36.42 36.89
C GLY A 113 33.06 36.19 35.60
N ALA A 114 31.80 35.78 35.72
CA ALA A 114 30.90 35.67 34.58
C ALA A 114 29.47 36.07 34.96
N ILE A 115 28.70 36.51 33.95
CA ILE A 115 27.28 36.82 34.08
C ILE A 115 26.52 35.97 33.06
N GLY A 116 25.43 35.32 33.47
CA GLY A 116 24.42 34.81 32.55
C GLY A 116 23.24 35.80 32.46
N ARG A 117 22.62 35.93 31.28
CA ARG A 117 21.31 36.58 31.12
C ARG A 117 20.41 35.70 30.26
N GLY A 118 19.17 35.50 30.68
CA GLY A 118 18.13 34.85 29.88
C GLY A 118 16.88 35.70 29.89
N GLY A 119 16.17 35.81 28.77
CA GLY A 119 15.02 36.71 28.69
C GLY A 119 14.03 36.38 27.58
N TYR A 120 13.04 37.26 27.44
CA TYR A 120 12.08 37.23 26.35
C TYR A 120 11.76 38.68 25.94
N LEU A 121 11.85 38.96 24.63
CA LEU A 121 11.66 40.27 24.01
C LEU A 121 10.43 40.23 23.11
N ALA A 122 9.25 40.39 23.73
CA ALA A 122 7.94 40.27 23.12
C ALA A 122 7.61 41.45 22.21
N GLY A 123 6.98 41.17 21.06
CA GLY A 123 6.58 42.20 20.10
C GLY A 123 7.64 42.51 19.05
N LYS A 124 7.41 43.59 18.30
CA LYS A 124 8.18 43.96 17.10
C LYS A 124 9.13 45.13 17.38
N THR A 125 10.17 45.27 16.56
CA THR A 125 11.11 46.39 16.57
C THR A 125 11.66 46.59 15.16
N PHE A 126 12.39 47.68 14.89
CA PHE A 126 13.14 47.84 13.64
C PHE A 126 13.98 46.58 13.33
N GLY A 127 13.95 46.12 12.08
CA GLY A 127 14.60 44.86 11.65
C GLY A 127 13.92 43.55 12.07
N ARG A 128 13.04 43.53 13.09
CA ARG A 128 12.47 42.28 13.64
C ARG A 128 10.95 42.32 13.82
N THR A 129 10.27 41.43 13.09
CA THR A 129 8.79 41.32 13.05
C THR A 129 8.19 40.24 13.97
N ASP A 130 9.01 39.53 14.75
CA ASP A 130 8.63 38.45 15.67
C ASP A 130 9.32 38.61 17.05
N SER A 131 8.81 37.95 18.09
CA SER A 131 9.43 37.94 19.43
C SER A 131 10.64 37.00 19.47
N ILE A 132 11.60 37.25 20.37
CA ILE A 132 12.76 36.36 20.58
C ILE A 132 13.01 36.06 22.05
N ALA A 133 13.56 34.88 22.34
CA ALA A 133 14.10 34.49 23.64
C ALA A 133 15.64 34.44 23.59
N PRO A 134 16.34 35.49 24.05
CA PRO A 134 17.80 35.48 24.17
C PRO A 134 18.30 34.70 25.40
N LEU A 135 19.45 34.04 25.22
CA LEU A 135 20.30 33.46 26.26
C LEU A 135 21.75 33.88 26.01
N GLU A 136 22.39 34.44 27.03
CA GLU A 136 23.63 35.21 26.90
C GLU A 136 24.58 34.90 28.06
N VAL A 137 25.89 34.88 27.80
CA VAL A 137 26.94 34.71 28.81
C VAL A 137 28.07 35.70 28.55
N MET A 138 28.43 36.48 29.58
CA MET A 138 29.50 37.46 29.55
C MET A 138 30.58 37.14 30.60
N PRO A 139 31.62 36.34 30.27
CA PRO A 139 32.83 36.22 31.09
C PRO A 139 33.66 37.52 31.06
N TYR A 140 34.25 37.89 32.19
CA TYR A 140 35.03 39.11 32.35
C TYR A 140 36.21 38.96 33.31
N VAL A 141 37.14 39.92 33.21
CA VAL A 141 38.25 40.17 34.13
C VAL A 141 38.18 41.63 34.57
N LEU A 142 38.23 41.86 35.88
CA LEU A 142 38.48 43.18 36.46
C LEU A 142 39.88 43.21 37.08
N SER A 143 40.64 44.27 36.81
CA SER A 143 41.87 44.62 37.54
C SER A 143 41.96 46.13 37.68
N ASP A 144 41.94 46.62 38.92
CA ASP A 144 41.89 48.05 39.26
C ASP A 144 40.76 48.78 38.49
N GLU A 145 41.11 49.65 37.53
CA GLU A 145 40.19 50.43 36.72
C GLU A 145 39.85 49.77 35.36
N HIS A 146 40.32 48.54 35.10
CA HIS A 146 40.25 47.90 33.77
C HIS A 146 39.32 46.68 33.77
N PHE A 147 38.22 46.77 33.01
CA PHE A 147 37.23 45.69 32.84
C PHE A 147 37.27 45.15 31.40
N LEU A 148 37.88 43.99 31.20
CA LEU A 148 37.92 43.28 29.93
C LEU A 148 36.82 42.20 29.93
N PHE A 149 36.04 42.08 28.86
CA PHE A 149 34.97 41.09 28.75
C PHE A 149 34.88 40.45 27.36
N SER A 150 34.33 39.25 27.31
CA SER A 150 33.70 38.68 26.11
C SER A 150 32.22 38.48 26.39
N ASP A 151 31.39 38.50 25.36
CA ASP A 151 29.94 38.46 25.45
C ASP A 151 29.42 37.58 24.30
N VAL A 152 28.76 36.48 24.64
CA VAL A 152 28.29 35.46 23.69
C VAL A 152 26.80 35.26 23.87
N ARG A 153 26.04 35.36 22.78
CA ARG A 153 24.58 35.43 22.75
C ARG A 153 24.02 34.45 21.74
N GLY A 154 22.97 33.74 22.10
CA GLY A 154 22.09 33.02 21.19
C GLY A 154 20.64 33.44 21.42
N PHE A 155 19.82 33.43 20.38
CA PHE A 155 18.39 33.69 20.49
C PHE A 155 17.58 32.83 19.53
N ILE A 156 16.36 32.50 19.94
CA ILE A 156 15.37 31.80 19.13
C ILE A 156 14.10 32.66 19.00
N SER A 157 13.51 32.70 17.81
CA SER A 157 12.22 33.36 17.55
C SER A 157 11.03 32.41 17.70
N ASN A 158 9.82 32.92 17.85
CA ASN A 158 8.60 32.09 17.96
C ASN A 158 8.36 31.22 16.71
N TYR A 159 8.87 31.64 15.55
CA TYR A 159 8.88 30.83 14.31
C TYR A 159 10.05 29.83 14.24
N SER A 160 10.68 29.47 15.37
CA SER A 160 11.79 28.51 15.48
C SER A 160 13.02 28.85 14.63
N ARG A 161 13.26 30.15 14.40
CA ARG A 161 14.44 30.66 13.70
C ARG A 161 15.50 31.08 14.72
N PHE A 162 16.77 30.94 14.36
CA PHE A 162 17.89 31.16 15.25
C PHE A 162 18.72 32.35 14.83
N GLY A 163 19.35 33.00 15.80
CA GLY A 163 20.45 33.91 15.59
C GLY A 163 21.37 33.94 16.81
N GLY A 164 22.49 34.64 16.68
CA GLY A 164 23.45 34.79 17.76
C GLY A 164 24.53 35.80 17.43
N SER A 165 25.30 36.16 18.45
CA SER A 165 26.44 37.05 18.32
C SER A 165 27.53 36.70 19.32
N ALA A 166 28.77 36.98 18.94
CA ALA A 166 29.93 36.80 19.79
C ALA A 166 30.81 38.06 19.67
N GLY A 167 31.24 38.58 20.82
CA GLY A 167 32.03 39.81 20.87
C GLY A 167 33.04 39.83 22.00
N MET A 168 33.91 40.84 21.94
CA MET A 168 34.83 41.19 23.01
C MET A 168 34.86 42.70 23.18
N GLY A 169 35.09 43.15 24.42
CA GLY A 169 35.06 44.55 24.76
C GLY A 169 35.87 44.89 25.99
N TYR A 170 36.10 46.19 26.15
CA TYR A 170 36.88 46.78 27.21
C TYR A 170 36.14 48.01 27.75
N ARG A 171 36.01 48.10 29.07
CA ARG A 171 35.50 49.27 29.79
C ARG A 171 36.58 49.76 30.76
N TYR A 172 36.81 51.06 30.77
CA TYR A 172 37.65 51.77 31.73
C TYR A 172 36.77 52.42 32.80
N LEU A 173 37.14 52.25 34.06
CA LEU A 173 36.32 52.49 35.24
C LEU A 173 36.92 53.62 36.10
N ARG A 174 36.37 54.84 35.99
CA ARG A 174 36.86 56.01 36.73
C ARG A 174 36.06 56.26 38.01
N GLU A 175 36.63 55.75 39.11
CA GLU A 175 36.04 55.82 40.44
C GLU A 175 35.89 57.25 41.00
N ASP A 176 36.76 58.17 40.60
CA ASP A 176 36.78 59.56 41.06
C ASP A 176 35.68 60.42 40.42
N TRP A 177 35.34 60.15 39.17
CA TRP A 177 34.29 60.86 38.42
C TRP A 177 32.94 60.11 38.41
N ASN A 178 32.85 58.99 39.13
CA ASN A 178 31.67 58.12 39.17
C ASN A 178 31.21 57.71 37.75
N ALA A 179 32.21 57.36 36.92
CA ALA A 179 32.08 57.29 35.47
C ALA A 179 32.73 56.02 34.90
N TRP A 180 32.27 55.57 33.75
CA TRP A 180 32.94 54.53 32.98
C TRP A 180 32.65 54.64 31.49
N GLY A 181 33.58 54.20 30.66
CA GLY A 181 33.41 54.20 29.20
C GLY A 181 34.13 53.03 28.56
N GLY A 182 33.66 52.56 27.41
CA GLY A 182 34.19 51.37 26.77
C GLY A 182 33.85 51.23 25.30
N ALA A 183 34.52 50.26 24.67
CA ALA A 183 34.31 49.88 23.28
C ALA A 183 34.28 48.35 23.15
N SER A 184 33.59 47.84 22.13
CA SER A 184 33.50 46.40 21.83
C SER A 184 33.33 46.14 20.34
N ILE A 185 33.78 44.96 19.91
CA ILE A 185 33.63 44.43 18.55
C ILE A 185 32.83 43.13 18.57
N TRP A 186 32.03 42.91 17.53
CA TRP A 186 31.05 41.84 17.41
C TRP A 186 31.11 41.16 16.05
N TYR A 187 30.79 39.87 16.04
CA TYR A 187 30.34 39.14 14.87
C TYR A 187 28.91 38.65 15.15
N ASP A 188 27.98 38.90 14.24
CA ASP A 188 26.58 38.46 14.35
C ASP A 188 26.19 37.54 13.19
N ALA A 189 25.27 36.61 13.46
CA ALA A 189 24.69 35.70 12.49
C ALA A 189 23.18 35.51 12.80
N ASP A 190 22.30 35.80 11.85
CA ASP A 190 20.84 35.88 12.05
C ASP A 190 20.06 35.23 10.90
N ASP A 191 19.24 34.22 11.19
CA ASP A 191 18.29 33.59 10.25
C ASP A 191 16.81 33.92 10.58
N THR A 192 16.53 34.84 11.50
CA THR A 192 15.14 35.24 11.83
C THR A 192 14.38 35.83 10.65
N THR A 193 15.07 36.28 9.61
CA THR A 193 14.47 36.72 8.33
C THR A 193 14.15 35.58 7.35
N SER A 194 14.45 34.33 7.72
CA SER A 194 14.38 33.08 6.93
C SER A 194 15.42 32.93 5.80
N LYS A 195 16.51 33.70 5.91
CA LYS A 195 17.81 33.47 5.26
C LYS A 195 18.87 33.93 6.26
N LEU A 196 20.01 33.25 6.29
CA LEU A 196 21.14 33.63 7.15
C LEU A 196 21.82 34.90 6.61
N PHE A 197 21.88 35.94 7.44
CA PHE A 197 22.71 37.12 7.22
C PHE A 197 23.75 37.28 8.34
N GLN A 198 24.87 37.91 8.01
CA GLN A 198 26.04 38.07 8.89
C GLN A 198 26.64 39.48 8.75
N GLN A 199 27.10 40.03 9.88
CA GLN A 199 27.70 41.36 9.97
C GLN A 199 28.78 41.44 11.06
N ILE A 200 29.66 42.43 10.93
CA ILE A 200 30.55 42.88 12.01
C ILE A 200 29.89 44.08 12.69
N GLY A 201 29.93 44.13 14.02
CA GLY A 201 29.46 45.25 14.81
C GLY A 201 30.57 45.94 15.60
N LEU A 202 30.46 47.25 15.80
CA LEU A 202 31.27 48.02 16.75
C LEU A 202 30.32 48.76 17.71
N SER A 203 30.59 48.72 19.01
CA SER A 203 29.79 49.45 20.00
C SER A 203 30.67 50.32 20.89
N PHE A 204 30.18 51.51 21.22
CA PHE A 204 30.78 52.46 22.15
C PHE A 204 29.78 52.77 23.27
N GLU A 205 30.23 52.74 24.51
CA GLU A 205 29.43 53.08 25.70
C GLU A 205 30.17 54.14 26.51
N ALA A 206 29.45 55.13 27.05
CA ALA A 206 29.97 56.06 28.03
C ALA A 206 28.91 56.38 29.08
N LEU A 207 29.34 56.53 30.33
CA LEU A 207 28.47 56.83 31.47
C LEU A 207 29.19 57.75 32.45
N VAL A 208 28.50 58.80 32.91
CA VAL A 208 28.99 59.73 33.92
C VAL A 208 27.86 60.02 34.90
N ASP A 209 28.04 59.59 36.17
CA ASP A 209 27.04 59.63 37.25
C ASP A 209 25.71 58.94 36.91
N ARG A 210 24.82 59.65 36.21
CA ARG A 210 23.47 59.23 35.79
C ARG A 210 23.20 59.37 34.30
N PHE A 211 24.06 60.10 33.58
CA PHE A 211 23.96 60.30 32.14
C PHE A 211 24.68 59.17 31.42
N GLU A 212 24.07 58.69 30.34
CA GLU A 212 24.55 57.53 29.59
C GLU A 212 24.50 57.82 28.09
N LEU A 213 25.50 57.35 27.35
CA LEU A 213 25.60 57.42 25.90
C LEU A 213 25.93 56.01 25.37
N ARG A 214 25.21 55.56 24.34
CA ARG A 214 25.49 54.33 23.61
C ARG A 214 25.49 54.62 22.12
N SER A 215 26.45 54.06 21.39
CA SER A 215 26.49 54.07 19.93
C SER A 215 26.85 52.69 19.40
N ASN A 216 26.21 52.26 18.32
CA ASN A 216 26.47 50.98 17.66
C ASN A 216 26.58 51.20 16.15
N ILE A 217 27.60 50.63 15.52
CA ILE A 217 27.81 50.60 14.07
C ILE A 217 27.69 49.14 13.60
N TYR A 218 27.03 48.92 12.47
CA TYR A 218 26.74 47.60 11.90
C TYR A 218 27.22 47.55 10.44
N LEU A 219 28.02 46.54 10.09
CA LEU A 219 28.69 46.40 8.80
C LEU A 219 28.45 44.98 8.25
N PRO A 220 27.35 44.74 7.50
CA PRO A 220 27.09 43.45 6.88
C PRO A 220 28.04 43.16 5.71
N PHE A 221 28.35 41.89 5.53
CA PHE A 221 29.19 41.39 4.44
C PHE A 221 28.52 40.22 3.69
N THR A 222 27.25 39.92 3.99
CA THR A 222 26.47 38.88 3.31
C THR A 222 25.84 39.43 2.03
N SER A 223 26.07 38.75 0.91
CA SER A 223 25.47 39.07 -0.39
C SER A 223 23.95 38.81 -0.41
N ALA A 224 23.24 39.44 -1.35
CA ALA A 224 21.79 39.38 -1.44
C ALA A 224 21.25 37.94 -1.55
N GLN A 225 20.24 37.60 -0.73
CA GLN A 225 19.70 36.25 -0.61
C GLN A 225 18.32 36.12 -1.27
N THR A 226 18.16 35.23 -2.24
CA THR A 226 16.88 34.99 -2.93
C THR A 226 15.89 34.23 -2.03
N TYR A 227 14.69 34.81 -1.85
CA TYR A 227 13.54 34.19 -1.17
C TYR A 227 12.65 33.40 -2.13
N SER A 228 12.34 33.95 -3.31
CA SER A 228 11.52 33.28 -4.32
C SER A 228 11.84 33.77 -5.74
N ASN A 229 11.53 32.95 -6.73
CA ASN A 229 11.58 33.25 -8.15
C ASN A 229 10.19 33.08 -8.76
N THR A 230 9.85 33.84 -9.80
CA THR A 230 8.57 33.68 -10.53
C THR A 230 8.71 34.12 -11.99
N VAL A 231 8.20 33.29 -12.90
CA VAL A 231 8.11 33.52 -14.34
C VAL A 231 6.68 33.93 -14.71
N GLY A 232 6.53 34.82 -15.68
CA GLY A 232 5.24 35.22 -16.24
C GLY A 232 5.38 36.26 -17.37
N ALA A 233 4.26 36.82 -17.84
CA ALA A 233 4.22 37.81 -18.92
C ALA A 233 4.91 37.32 -20.23
N GLU A 234 4.68 36.05 -20.55
CA GLU A 234 5.21 35.37 -21.74
C GLU A 234 4.65 35.96 -23.05
N GLN A 235 5.53 36.16 -24.03
CA GLN A 235 5.21 36.73 -25.35
C GLN A 235 6.15 36.19 -26.43
N ILE A 236 5.68 35.99 -27.66
CA ILE A 236 6.53 35.60 -28.80
C ILE A 236 6.85 36.85 -29.62
N VAL A 237 8.15 37.20 -29.69
CA VAL A 237 8.66 38.35 -30.44
C VAL A 237 9.57 37.84 -31.56
N GLY A 238 9.20 38.13 -32.80
CA GLY A 238 9.81 37.48 -33.96
C GLY A 238 9.61 35.96 -33.88
N ASN A 239 10.74 35.23 -33.78
CA ASN A 239 10.79 33.78 -33.65
C ASN A 239 11.28 33.32 -32.26
N GLN A 240 11.24 34.17 -31.23
CA GLN A 240 11.70 33.83 -29.87
C GLN A 240 10.58 34.00 -28.83
N LEU A 241 10.48 33.06 -27.90
CA LEU A 241 9.70 33.23 -26.67
C LEU A 241 10.49 34.09 -25.68
N LEU A 242 9.87 35.18 -25.21
CA LEU A 242 10.37 36.03 -24.14
C LEU A 242 9.45 35.88 -22.93
N TYR A 243 10.02 35.92 -21.72
CA TYR A 243 9.28 35.88 -20.45
C TYR A 243 9.83 36.90 -19.46
N GLY A 244 8.96 37.49 -18.65
CA GLY A 244 9.34 38.29 -17.50
C GLY A 244 9.75 37.40 -16.32
N GLN A 245 10.82 37.77 -15.61
CA GLN A 245 11.23 37.10 -14.37
C GLN A 245 11.31 38.10 -13.20
N ALA A 246 10.58 37.80 -12.13
CA ALA A 246 10.60 38.55 -10.87
C ALA A 246 11.31 37.74 -9.78
N VAL A 247 12.38 38.30 -9.23
CA VAL A 247 13.20 37.66 -8.18
C VAL A 247 13.03 38.44 -6.88
N ASN A 248 12.51 37.80 -5.83
CA ASN A 248 12.41 38.40 -4.50
C ASN A 248 13.69 38.13 -3.72
N GLN A 249 14.39 39.17 -3.27
CA GLN A 249 15.67 39.09 -2.59
C GLN A 249 15.65 39.83 -1.24
N GLY A 250 16.59 39.48 -0.36
CA GLY A 250 16.89 40.20 0.87
C GLY A 250 18.30 40.75 0.86
N VAL A 251 18.46 42.02 1.25
CA VAL A 251 19.75 42.73 1.32
C VAL A 251 19.95 43.20 2.75
N ALA A 252 21.10 42.87 3.34
CA ALA A 252 21.46 43.37 4.68
C ALA A 252 21.99 44.81 4.59
N LEU A 253 21.60 45.65 5.55
CA LEU A 253 21.90 47.09 5.55
C LEU A 253 23.02 47.45 6.52
N SER A 254 24.02 48.24 6.09
CA SER A 254 24.94 48.90 7.01
C SER A 254 24.23 50.01 7.76
N GLY A 255 24.76 50.44 8.92
CA GLY A 255 24.15 51.55 9.64
C GLY A 255 24.71 51.82 11.02
N VAL A 256 24.09 52.77 11.70
CA VAL A 256 24.44 53.25 13.02
C VAL A 256 23.20 53.49 13.87
N ASP A 257 23.27 53.19 15.17
CA ASP A 257 22.29 53.62 16.17
C ASP A 257 22.96 54.38 17.33
N LEU A 258 22.23 55.32 17.92
CA LEU A 258 22.69 56.19 18.99
C LEU A 258 21.59 56.33 20.06
N GLU A 259 21.93 56.19 21.35
CA GLU A 259 21.03 56.47 22.49
C GLU A 259 21.71 57.38 23.51
N PHE A 260 20.96 58.38 23.98
CA PHE A 260 21.27 59.14 25.18
C PHE A 260 20.29 58.74 26.30
N GLY A 261 20.81 58.44 27.48
CA GLY A 261 20.06 57.91 28.61
C GLY A 261 20.21 58.74 29.88
N TYR A 262 19.16 58.74 30.71
CA TYR A 262 19.18 59.30 32.05
C TYR A 262 18.60 58.34 33.09
N SER A 263 19.28 58.24 34.22
CA SER A 263 18.86 57.43 35.37
C SER A 263 18.06 58.27 36.36
N LEU A 264 16.80 57.91 36.60
CA LEU A 264 15.88 58.66 37.46
C LEU A 264 16.15 58.37 38.95
N PRO A 265 16.48 59.40 39.78
CA PRO A 265 16.78 59.22 41.19
C PRO A 265 15.48 59.11 42.01
N ILE A 266 15.16 57.91 42.49
CA ILE A 266 13.93 57.66 43.26
C ILE A 266 14.28 56.84 44.50
N ARG A 267 14.06 57.41 45.69
CA ARG A 267 14.43 56.80 46.99
C ARG A 267 15.87 56.31 47.04
N GLU A 268 16.80 57.21 46.72
CA GLU A 268 18.26 56.98 46.77
C GLU A 268 18.76 55.81 45.91
N ARG A 269 18.00 55.43 44.86
CA ARG A 269 18.40 54.39 43.89
C ARG A 269 17.93 54.71 42.47
N ASN A 270 18.71 54.28 41.49
CA ASN A 270 18.43 54.41 40.04
C ASN A 270 17.71 53.16 39.50
N TRP A 271 16.51 52.84 40.02
CA TRP A 271 15.76 51.66 39.59
C TRP A 271 15.01 51.84 38.26
N LEU A 272 14.92 53.07 37.75
CA LEU A 272 14.25 53.40 36.49
C LEU A 272 15.16 54.27 35.60
N ARG A 273 15.24 53.95 34.32
CA ARG A 273 16.02 54.67 33.30
C ARG A 273 15.15 54.99 32.08
N GLY A 274 15.37 56.15 31.48
CA GLY A 274 14.80 56.54 30.19
C GLY A 274 15.90 56.81 29.19
N PHE A 275 15.71 56.38 27.95
CA PHE A 275 16.63 56.55 26.83
C PHE A 275 15.89 57.13 25.63
N VAL A 276 16.54 58.05 24.92
CA VAL A 276 16.07 58.66 23.68
C VAL A 276 17.18 58.62 22.64
N GLY A 277 16.84 58.35 21.38
CA GLY A 277 17.85 58.07 20.37
C GLY A 277 17.31 57.98 18.96
N GLY A 278 18.19 57.64 18.04
CA GLY A 278 17.88 57.44 16.63
C GLY A 278 18.72 56.33 16.01
N TYR A 279 18.40 56.01 14.77
CA TYR A 279 19.15 55.09 13.94
C TYR A 279 19.07 55.47 12.46
N HIS A 280 20.10 55.12 11.72
CA HIS A 280 20.22 55.31 10.29
C HIS A 280 20.84 54.04 9.71
N PHE A 281 20.12 53.37 8.81
CA PHE A 281 20.66 52.24 8.03
C PHE A 281 20.58 52.57 6.54
N GLU A 282 21.69 52.37 5.83
CA GLU A 282 21.87 52.71 4.42
C GLU A 282 21.80 51.46 3.53
N GLY A 283 21.47 51.67 2.26
CA GLY A 283 21.47 50.62 1.23
C GLY A 283 20.14 49.91 0.98
N GLY A 284 20.16 49.01 -0.01
CA GLY A 284 18.96 48.39 -0.56
C GLY A 284 18.14 49.34 -1.46
N ALA A 285 17.36 48.78 -2.39
CA ALA A 285 16.61 49.54 -3.40
C ALA A 285 15.43 50.40 -2.84
N LYS A 286 15.24 50.44 -1.52
CA LYS A 286 14.24 51.30 -0.85
C LYS A 286 14.82 52.60 -0.28
N GLY A 287 16.14 52.76 -0.26
CA GLY A 287 16.81 53.91 0.34
C GLY A 287 16.83 53.90 1.87
N ASP A 288 17.45 54.92 2.44
CA ASP A 288 17.96 54.89 3.81
C ASP A 288 16.87 54.90 4.90
N VAL A 289 16.96 53.92 5.81
CA VAL A 289 16.06 53.73 6.94
C VAL A 289 16.49 54.64 8.09
N ASN A 290 15.97 55.86 8.08
CA ASN A 290 16.11 56.82 9.16
C ASN A 290 14.98 56.64 10.17
N GLY A 291 15.31 56.50 11.46
CA GLY A 291 14.33 56.19 12.49
C GLY A 291 14.63 56.75 13.87
N PHE A 292 13.58 56.86 14.68
CA PHE A 292 13.62 57.31 16.07
C PHE A 292 13.40 56.13 17.02
N LYS A 293 14.08 56.15 18.17
CA LYS A 293 13.87 55.16 19.25
C LYS A 293 13.79 55.81 20.63
N THR A 294 12.92 55.29 21.48
CA THR A 294 12.84 55.63 22.91
C THR A 294 12.61 54.36 23.72
N ARG A 295 13.31 54.24 24.86
CA ARG A 295 13.33 53.01 25.66
C ARG A 295 13.27 53.34 27.14
N VAL A 296 12.38 52.67 27.87
CA VAL A 296 12.26 52.77 29.33
C VAL A 296 12.71 51.44 29.92
N GLU A 297 13.56 51.48 30.94
CA GLU A 297 14.22 50.30 31.50
C GLU A 297 14.13 50.32 33.03
N GLY A 298 13.48 49.32 33.62
CA GLY A 298 13.25 49.18 35.06
C GLY A 298 14.02 47.99 35.64
N VAL A 299 14.97 48.28 36.53
CA VAL A 299 15.71 47.28 37.31
C VAL A 299 14.89 46.96 38.55
N LEU A 300 14.10 45.89 38.49
CA LEU A 300 13.14 45.52 39.54
C LEU A 300 13.83 44.97 40.79
N ASN A 301 14.94 44.25 40.59
CA ASN A 301 15.91 43.87 41.62
C ASN A 301 17.26 43.52 40.93
N ASN A 302 18.26 43.12 41.71
CA ASN A 302 19.62 42.84 41.22
C ASN A 302 19.72 41.67 40.21
N GLY A 303 18.66 40.87 40.03
CA GLY A 303 18.57 39.78 39.07
C GLY A 303 17.42 39.88 38.07
N VAL A 304 16.65 40.97 38.03
CA VAL A 304 15.48 41.12 37.13
C VAL A 304 15.41 42.53 36.55
N THR A 305 15.51 42.63 35.22
CA THR A 305 15.33 43.89 34.47
C THR A 305 14.22 43.75 33.44
N ALA A 306 13.25 44.66 33.48
CA ALA A 306 12.19 44.80 32.49
C ALA A 306 12.44 46.04 31.61
N GLN A 307 12.01 46.01 30.35
CA GLN A 307 12.11 47.16 29.45
C GLN A 307 10.93 47.28 28.49
N LEU A 308 10.70 48.50 28.00
CA LEU A 308 9.78 48.80 26.92
C LEU A 308 10.47 49.73 25.92
N LEU A 309 10.54 49.31 24.66
CA LEU A 309 11.13 50.02 23.53
C LEU A 309 10.01 50.41 22.55
N TYR A 310 9.99 51.67 22.13
CA TYR A 310 9.22 52.14 20.97
C TYR A 310 10.18 52.61 19.89
N THR A 311 9.96 52.17 18.64
CA THR A 311 10.67 52.69 17.47
C THR A 311 9.73 53.07 16.35
N ASN A 312 10.15 54.01 15.50
CA ASN A 312 9.41 54.43 14.31
C ASN A 312 10.39 54.78 13.18
N ASP A 313 10.17 54.18 12.01
CA ASP A 313 10.86 54.47 10.75
C ASP A 313 9.96 54.13 9.54
N PRO A 314 10.29 54.60 8.31
CA PRO A 314 9.47 54.36 7.13
C PRO A 314 9.41 52.91 6.61
N LEU A 315 10.34 52.03 6.99
CA LEU A 315 10.43 50.65 6.46
C LEU A 315 9.69 49.63 7.34
N TYR A 316 9.82 49.76 8.66
CA TYR A 316 9.22 48.86 9.65
C TYR A 316 8.01 49.48 10.36
N GLY A 317 7.82 50.81 10.30
CA GLY A 317 6.70 51.53 10.91
C GLY A 317 6.83 51.74 12.42
N SER A 318 5.73 52.15 13.07
CA SER A 318 5.64 52.22 14.54
C SER A 318 5.62 50.83 15.17
N ASN A 319 6.60 50.54 16.02
CA ASN A 319 6.77 49.25 16.68
C ASN A 319 6.94 49.42 18.19
N VAL A 320 6.42 48.46 18.96
CA VAL A 320 6.61 48.36 20.41
C VAL A 320 7.11 46.97 20.76
N MET A 321 8.18 46.91 21.56
CA MET A 321 8.75 45.70 22.14
C MET A 321 8.75 45.81 23.66
N ALA A 322 8.29 44.78 24.34
CA ALA A 322 8.34 44.65 25.80
C ALA A 322 9.26 43.48 26.18
N GLY A 323 10.28 43.77 26.97
CA GLY A 323 11.31 42.81 27.37
C GLY A 323 11.31 42.51 28.85
N VAL A 324 11.55 41.26 29.23
CA VAL A 324 11.94 40.87 30.60
C VAL A 324 13.17 40.00 30.53
N SER A 325 14.13 40.24 31.41
CA SER A 325 15.40 39.51 31.50
C SER A 325 15.75 39.18 32.95
N LEU A 326 16.29 37.98 33.13
CA LEU A 326 16.80 37.44 34.38
C LEU A 326 18.33 37.39 34.29
N GLN A 327 19.01 38.05 35.24
CA GLN A 327 20.47 38.06 35.35
C GLN A 327 20.91 37.05 36.41
N LEU A 328 21.93 36.26 36.11
CA LEU A 328 22.46 35.19 36.95
C LEU A 328 23.96 35.39 37.21
N PRO A 329 24.41 35.48 38.48
CA PRO A 329 25.82 35.60 38.79
C PRO A 329 26.51 34.24 38.67
N LEU A 330 27.63 34.18 37.95
CA LEU A 330 28.40 32.94 37.74
C LEU A 330 29.84 33.14 38.23
N GLY A 331 30.24 32.37 39.25
CA GLY A 331 31.54 32.46 39.91
C GLY A 331 31.53 33.27 41.22
N THR A 332 32.71 33.40 41.85
CA THR A 332 32.86 33.93 43.21
C THR A 332 32.92 35.46 43.31
N ASN A 333 33.32 36.14 42.24
CA ASN A 333 33.66 37.57 42.25
C ASN A 333 32.57 38.46 41.61
N HIS A 334 31.30 38.04 41.61
CA HIS A 334 30.20 38.85 41.08
C HIS A 334 29.71 39.87 42.12
N PRO A 335 29.74 41.19 41.85
CA PRO A 335 29.18 42.17 42.76
C PRO A 335 27.65 42.04 42.81
N THR A 336 27.09 42.00 44.02
CA THR A 336 25.64 41.81 44.26
C THR A 336 24.87 43.13 44.39
N SER A 337 25.44 44.23 43.90
CA SER A 337 24.94 45.60 44.00
C SER A 337 25.64 46.46 42.94
N GLY A 338 25.12 47.66 42.64
CA GLY A 338 25.81 48.62 41.78
C GLY A 338 27.21 48.97 42.30
N TRP A 339 28.15 49.18 41.38
CA TRP A 339 29.57 49.48 41.65
C TRP A 339 29.76 50.68 42.58
N LYS A 340 28.91 51.71 42.44
CA LYS A 340 28.73 52.79 43.43
C LYS A 340 27.24 53.11 43.62
N HIS A 341 26.92 53.74 44.75
CA HIS A 341 25.56 54.20 45.06
C HIS A 341 25.12 55.27 44.05
N ASN A 342 23.88 55.18 43.55
CA ASN A 342 23.29 56.04 42.50
C ASN A 342 23.98 56.04 41.12
N THR A 343 24.72 54.99 40.74
CA THR A 343 25.28 54.84 39.38
C THR A 343 25.03 53.46 38.77
N PRO A 344 24.62 53.37 37.49
CA PRO A 344 24.42 52.08 36.83
C PRO A 344 25.68 51.21 36.73
N SER A 345 25.50 49.92 37.03
CA SER A 345 26.60 48.97 37.08
C SER A 345 27.29 48.76 35.72
N PRO A 346 28.63 48.73 35.66
CA PRO A 346 29.38 48.27 34.48
C PRO A 346 29.29 46.75 34.26
N PHE A 347 28.78 46.00 35.25
CA PHE A 347 28.55 44.55 35.17
C PHE A 347 27.23 44.23 34.45
N ARG A 348 27.15 44.63 33.18
CA ARG A 348 26.00 44.43 32.29
C ARG A 348 26.44 44.10 30.86
N PHE A 349 25.59 43.37 30.16
CA PHE A 349 25.70 43.14 28.71
C PHE A 349 25.59 44.48 27.95
N VAL A 350 26.28 44.59 26.80
CA VAL A 350 26.18 45.76 25.92
C VAL A 350 24.81 45.80 25.24
N GLU A 351 24.13 46.95 25.22
CA GLU A 351 22.85 47.07 24.52
C GLU A 351 23.05 47.50 23.07
N ARG A 352 22.59 46.64 22.17
CA ARG A 352 22.71 46.73 20.72
C ARG A 352 21.60 45.90 20.08
N ASN A 353 21.32 46.09 18.79
CA ASN A 353 20.33 45.25 18.13
C ASN A 353 20.82 43.80 18.05
N TYR A 354 19.88 42.85 18.22
CA TYR A 354 20.17 41.41 18.08
C TYR A 354 20.17 40.95 16.62
N ASN A 355 19.47 41.69 15.76
CA ASN A 355 19.14 41.27 14.40
C ASN A 355 19.97 41.99 13.35
N VAL A 356 20.25 41.30 12.24
CA VAL A 356 20.76 41.95 11.04
C VAL A 356 19.60 42.67 10.37
N ILE A 357 19.74 43.96 10.08
CA ILE A 357 18.70 44.74 9.41
C ILE A 357 18.66 44.32 7.94
N VAL A 358 17.49 43.91 7.45
CA VAL A 358 17.33 43.36 6.09
C VAL A 358 16.18 44.07 5.36
N SER A 359 16.52 44.69 4.23
CA SER A 359 15.57 45.14 3.21
C SER A 359 15.04 43.93 2.42
N ARG A 360 13.80 44.01 1.94
CA ARG A 360 13.19 43.02 1.02
C ARG A 360 12.76 43.70 -0.27
N GLU A 361 13.25 43.16 -1.37
CA GLU A 361 13.26 43.80 -2.70
C GLU A 361 12.79 42.82 -3.78
N GLN A 362 12.13 43.34 -4.80
CA GLN A 362 11.65 42.57 -5.95
C GLN A 362 12.35 43.06 -7.22
N ALA A 363 13.37 42.32 -7.65
CA ALA A 363 14.09 42.60 -8.87
C ALA A 363 13.34 42.02 -10.08
N TYR A 364 12.68 42.89 -10.85
CA TYR A 364 12.17 42.53 -12.17
C TYR A 364 13.33 42.57 -13.18
N THR A 365 13.79 41.40 -13.63
CA THR A 365 14.98 41.27 -14.49
C THR A 365 14.69 41.46 -16.00
N GLY A 366 13.63 42.22 -16.31
CA GLY A 366 13.15 42.47 -17.68
C GLY A 366 12.60 41.23 -18.39
N SER A 367 12.38 41.37 -19.70
CA SER A 367 12.03 40.26 -20.59
C SER A 367 13.28 39.47 -20.95
N LYS A 368 13.35 38.21 -20.51
CA LYS A 368 14.41 37.26 -20.85
C LYS A 368 14.00 36.35 -21.98
N VAL A 369 14.94 36.02 -22.85
CA VAL A 369 14.76 35.04 -23.92
C VAL A 369 14.71 33.62 -23.33
N ALA A 370 13.78 32.81 -23.79
CA ALA A 370 13.68 31.40 -23.43
C ALA A 370 14.88 30.61 -23.98
N ILE A 371 15.80 30.22 -23.10
CA ILE A 371 16.96 29.38 -23.43
C ILE A 371 16.58 27.90 -23.23
N ASN A 372 16.70 27.10 -24.28
CA ASN A 372 16.51 25.66 -24.27
C ASN A 372 17.61 24.99 -23.40
N PRO A 373 17.26 24.34 -22.27
CA PRO A 373 18.23 23.79 -21.34
C PRO A 373 18.99 22.57 -21.89
N ARG A 374 18.52 21.95 -22.98
CA ARG A 374 19.23 20.85 -23.67
C ARG A 374 20.36 21.36 -24.58
N THR A 375 20.21 22.55 -25.17
CA THR A 375 21.13 23.07 -26.20
C THR A 375 21.94 24.29 -25.75
N GLY A 376 21.52 24.96 -24.67
CA GLY A 376 22.13 26.21 -24.19
C GLY A 376 21.85 27.42 -25.08
N LYS A 377 20.94 27.30 -26.05
CA LYS A 377 20.61 28.34 -27.05
C LYS A 377 19.18 28.88 -26.86
N PRO A 378 18.87 30.09 -27.33
CA PRO A 378 17.50 30.55 -27.51
C PRO A 378 16.65 29.56 -28.30
N TYR A 379 15.46 29.22 -27.79
CA TYR A 379 14.44 28.51 -28.56
C TYR A 379 14.11 29.29 -29.84
N GLN A 380 14.25 28.64 -31.00
CA GLN A 380 13.68 29.12 -32.26
C GLN A 380 12.24 28.60 -32.42
N ILE A 381 11.32 29.49 -32.76
CA ILE A 381 9.89 29.21 -32.92
C ILE A 381 9.48 29.57 -34.35
N ALA A 382 9.12 28.55 -35.13
CA ALA A 382 8.47 28.68 -36.42
C ALA A 382 6.96 28.57 -36.23
N GLN A 383 6.21 29.64 -36.47
CA GLN A 383 4.76 29.64 -36.38
C GLN A 383 4.12 29.20 -37.71
N VAL A 384 2.98 28.50 -37.63
CA VAL A 384 2.24 27.97 -38.81
C VAL A 384 0.77 28.39 -38.73
N TYR A 385 0.17 28.79 -39.84
CA TYR A 385 -1.26 29.07 -39.93
C TYR A 385 -1.81 28.88 -41.36
N ASP A 386 -2.55 27.80 -41.60
CA ASP A 386 -3.36 27.59 -42.81
C ASP A 386 -4.85 27.48 -42.46
N PRO A 387 -5.65 28.55 -42.64
CA PRO A 387 -7.08 28.54 -42.29
C PRO A 387 -7.96 27.69 -43.23
N GLY A 388 -7.36 27.00 -44.21
CA GLY A 388 -8.04 26.12 -45.14
C GLY A 388 -8.83 26.85 -46.24
N PRO A 389 -9.37 26.09 -47.21
CA PRO A 389 -9.96 26.66 -48.43
C PRO A 389 -11.26 27.45 -48.20
N SER A 390 -11.94 27.27 -47.06
CA SER A 390 -13.19 27.93 -46.73
C SER A 390 -13.03 29.33 -46.12
N ASN A 391 -11.87 29.65 -45.56
CA ASN A 391 -11.56 30.93 -44.90
C ASN A 391 -10.43 31.70 -45.61
N ALA A 392 -10.24 31.45 -46.91
CA ALA A 392 -9.15 31.97 -47.72
C ALA A 392 -9.28 33.49 -48.00
N SER A 393 -8.91 34.32 -47.02
CA SER A 393 -8.63 35.74 -47.26
C SER A 393 -7.28 35.87 -48.00
N PRO A 394 -7.25 36.44 -49.23
CA PRO A 394 -6.10 36.33 -50.12
C PRO A 394 -5.00 37.33 -49.78
N ILE A 395 -4.24 37.05 -48.72
CA ILE A 395 -2.98 37.76 -48.42
C ILE A 395 -1.83 36.75 -48.35
N ALA A 396 -1.17 36.58 -49.49
CA ALA A 396 0.17 36.01 -49.56
C ALA A 396 1.19 37.10 -49.21
N VAL A 397 1.42 37.33 -47.91
CA VAL A 397 2.53 38.18 -47.48
C VAL A 397 3.82 37.40 -47.75
N SER A 398 4.66 37.94 -48.62
CA SER A 398 6.07 37.54 -48.72
C SER A 398 6.91 38.60 -48.00
N PRO A 399 7.88 38.23 -47.15
CA PRO A 399 8.35 36.87 -46.88
C PRO A 399 7.42 36.08 -45.97
N ASP A 400 7.41 34.75 -46.15
CA ASP A 400 6.85 33.80 -45.19
C ASP A 400 7.99 33.36 -44.25
N ASP A 401 7.97 33.85 -43.00
CA ASP A 401 9.13 33.87 -42.09
C ASP A 401 8.88 33.21 -40.72
N GLY A 402 7.69 32.64 -40.52
CA GLY A 402 7.31 31.95 -39.29
C GLY A 402 7.12 32.85 -38.08
N THR A 403 7.09 34.18 -38.23
CA THR A 403 6.88 35.12 -37.13
C THR A 403 5.40 35.26 -36.74
N THR A 404 5.12 36.06 -35.72
CA THR A 404 3.74 36.44 -35.37
C THR A 404 3.02 37.19 -36.49
N ALA A 405 3.76 37.90 -37.37
CA ALA A 405 3.20 38.61 -38.51
C ALA A 405 3.01 37.71 -39.75
N ASN A 406 4.03 36.95 -40.14
CA ASN A 406 4.02 36.14 -41.36
C ASN A 406 4.23 34.64 -41.02
N PRO A 407 3.21 33.93 -40.49
CA PRO A 407 3.31 32.52 -40.14
C PRO A 407 3.26 31.61 -41.38
N TYR A 408 4.04 30.53 -41.32
CA TYR A 408 4.17 29.54 -42.39
C TYR A 408 2.84 28.96 -42.86
N ARG A 409 2.66 28.90 -44.18
CA ARG A 409 1.51 28.23 -44.79
C ARG A 409 1.68 26.71 -44.95
N SER A 410 2.92 26.21 -44.85
CA SER A 410 3.22 24.77 -44.83
C SER A 410 3.94 24.41 -43.53
N LEU A 411 3.45 23.36 -42.89
CA LEU A 411 4.09 22.73 -41.74
C LEU A 411 5.43 22.09 -42.15
N ALA A 412 5.51 21.51 -43.34
CA ALA A 412 6.76 20.98 -43.89
C ALA A 412 7.81 22.09 -44.10
N ALA A 413 7.40 23.27 -44.58
CA ALA A 413 8.30 24.43 -44.69
C ALA A 413 8.81 24.91 -43.32
N ALA A 414 7.92 24.99 -42.33
CA ALA A 414 8.29 25.35 -40.96
C ALA A 414 9.27 24.35 -40.31
N ILE A 415 9.04 23.05 -40.50
CA ILE A 415 9.93 21.98 -40.03
C ILE A 415 11.31 22.08 -40.68
N ALA A 416 11.37 22.36 -41.99
CA ALA A 416 12.61 22.47 -42.75
C ALA A 416 13.53 23.62 -42.30
N THR A 417 13.03 24.58 -41.51
CA THR A 417 13.87 25.63 -40.88
C THR A 417 14.87 25.08 -39.85
N GLY A 418 14.61 23.90 -39.28
CA GLY A 418 15.39 23.38 -38.15
C GLY A 418 15.10 24.05 -36.81
N SER A 419 14.02 24.84 -36.70
CA SER A 419 13.58 25.47 -35.43
C SER A 419 13.30 24.44 -34.34
N ASP A 420 13.61 24.77 -33.07
CA ASP A 420 13.33 23.93 -31.90
C ASP A 420 11.84 23.63 -31.74
N VAL A 421 10.98 24.62 -32.01
CA VAL A 421 9.53 24.58 -31.80
C VAL A 421 8.80 24.98 -33.09
N ILE A 422 7.80 24.20 -33.46
CA ILE A 422 6.87 24.49 -34.54
C ILE A 422 5.49 24.68 -33.92
N TYR A 423 5.03 25.94 -33.87
CA TYR A 423 3.80 26.34 -33.17
C TYR A 423 2.67 26.62 -34.15
N VAL A 424 1.71 25.70 -34.24
CA VAL A 424 0.59 25.74 -35.18
C VAL A 424 -0.60 26.44 -34.53
N ARG A 425 -1.06 27.55 -35.12
CA ARG A 425 -2.16 28.35 -34.57
C ARG A 425 -3.52 27.69 -34.75
N SER A 426 -4.44 28.00 -33.85
CA SER A 426 -5.82 27.52 -33.83
C SER A 426 -6.54 27.79 -35.16
N GLY A 427 -7.39 26.85 -35.58
CA GLY A 427 -8.06 26.85 -36.88
C GLY A 427 -7.21 26.39 -38.07
N SER A 428 -5.97 25.95 -37.87
CA SER A 428 -5.13 25.44 -38.97
C SER A 428 -5.58 24.06 -39.47
N THR A 429 -5.70 23.90 -40.79
CA THR A 429 -6.00 22.63 -41.48
C THR A 429 -4.75 22.13 -42.21
N ILE A 430 -4.25 20.94 -41.88
CA ILE A 430 -2.98 20.40 -42.40
C ILE A 430 -3.26 19.19 -43.31
N SER A 431 -3.03 19.34 -44.62
CA SER A 431 -3.32 18.30 -45.62
C SER A 431 -2.09 17.49 -46.08
N GLU A 432 -0.89 17.89 -45.66
CA GLU A 432 0.39 17.26 -46.02
C GLU A 432 0.86 16.19 -45.02
N SER A 433 1.80 15.34 -45.45
CA SER A 433 2.53 14.39 -44.60
C SER A 433 3.87 14.98 -44.20
N VAL A 434 4.19 15.00 -42.90
CA VAL A 434 5.45 15.59 -42.40
C VAL A 434 6.36 14.58 -41.70
N THR A 435 7.66 14.87 -41.66
CA THR A 435 8.67 14.12 -40.89
C THR A 435 9.43 15.10 -40.02
N LEU A 436 9.41 14.91 -38.70
CA LEU A 436 10.09 15.78 -37.75
C LEU A 436 11.61 15.58 -37.77
N LEU A 437 12.36 16.62 -37.43
CA LEU A 437 13.80 16.53 -37.16
C LEU A 437 14.04 16.19 -35.68
N PRO A 438 15.19 15.55 -35.33
CA PRO A 438 15.46 15.18 -33.94
C PRO A 438 15.47 16.38 -32.99
N GLY A 439 14.76 16.27 -31.87
CA GLY A 439 14.68 17.31 -30.84
C GLY A 439 13.58 18.35 -31.01
N GLN A 440 12.78 18.32 -32.08
CA GLN A 440 11.72 19.30 -32.35
C GLN A 440 10.44 19.08 -31.54
N HIS A 441 9.81 20.19 -31.12
CA HIS A 441 8.50 20.23 -30.49
C HIS A 441 7.44 20.71 -31.50
N LEU A 442 6.52 19.84 -31.91
CA LEU A 442 5.37 20.19 -32.76
C LEU A 442 4.13 20.42 -31.89
N LEU A 443 3.68 21.66 -31.80
CA LEU A 443 2.76 22.13 -30.77
C LEU A 443 1.57 22.86 -31.38
N GLY A 444 0.35 22.37 -31.13
CA GLY A 444 -0.91 22.92 -31.64
C GLY A 444 -1.65 23.76 -30.60
N GLU A 445 -1.90 25.03 -30.93
CA GLU A 445 -2.61 25.97 -30.07
C GLU A 445 -4.06 25.50 -29.81
N THR A 446 -4.37 25.18 -28.55
CA THR A 446 -5.71 24.74 -28.15
C THR A 446 -6.19 25.56 -26.95
N ALA A 447 -7.43 26.06 -27.00
CA ALA A 447 -7.95 27.06 -26.07
C ALA A 447 -7.94 26.66 -24.57
N ASN A 448 -7.94 25.37 -24.27
CA ASN A 448 -7.90 24.84 -22.90
C ASN A 448 -6.54 24.23 -22.51
N LEU A 449 -5.51 24.36 -23.37
CA LEU A 449 -4.20 23.74 -23.18
C LEU A 449 -3.10 24.80 -22.99
N SER A 450 -2.45 24.76 -21.83
CA SER A 450 -1.27 25.58 -21.52
C SER A 450 -0.01 24.79 -21.86
N LEU A 451 0.46 24.93 -23.11
CA LEU A 451 1.72 24.34 -23.56
C LEU A 451 2.90 25.11 -22.96
N LYS A 452 3.96 24.39 -22.55
CA LYS A 452 5.05 24.95 -21.75
C LYS A 452 6.40 24.42 -22.21
N LEU A 453 7.40 25.31 -22.23
CA LEU A 453 8.79 24.98 -22.51
C LEU A 453 9.61 25.10 -21.22
N ALA A 454 10.46 24.11 -20.94
CA ALA A 454 11.44 24.21 -19.86
C ALA A 454 12.53 25.22 -20.23
N VAL A 455 12.89 26.12 -19.32
CA VAL A 455 13.90 27.17 -19.58
C VAL A 455 15.09 27.06 -18.64
N ALA A 456 16.25 27.56 -19.10
CA ALA A 456 17.47 27.60 -18.29
C ALA A 456 17.23 28.26 -16.92
N GLY A 457 17.63 27.57 -15.85
CA GLY A 457 17.26 27.87 -14.47
C GLY A 457 16.36 26.82 -13.81
N GLY A 458 15.71 25.95 -14.61
CA GLY A 458 14.84 24.88 -14.11
C GLY A 458 13.35 25.27 -14.01
N GLU A 459 13.01 26.46 -14.47
CA GLU A 459 11.64 26.99 -14.55
C GLU A 459 10.95 26.53 -15.85
N THR A 460 9.64 26.81 -15.98
CA THR A 460 8.90 26.65 -17.25
C THR A 460 8.27 27.97 -17.69
N ALA A 461 8.39 28.31 -18.97
CA ALA A 461 7.66 29.42 -19.59
C ALA A 461 6.51 28.87 -20.43
N SER A 462 5.34 29.51 -20.38
CA SER A 462 4.16 29.13 -21.16
C SER A 462 4.26 29.68 -22.58
N LEU A 463 3.80 28.94 -23.58
CA LEU A 463 3.51 29.52 -24.89
C LEU A 463 2.22 30.36 -24.80
N PRO A 464 2.24 31.64 -25.20
CA PRO A 464 1.06 32.48 -25.19
C PRO A 464 0.06 32.03 -26.26
N HIS A 465 -1.23 32.06 -25.95
CA HIS A 465 -2.27 31.96 -26.97
C HIS A 465 -2.25 33.23 -27.83
N LEU A 466 -2.02 33.06 -29.12
CA LEU A 466 -1.95 34.09 -30.13
C LEU A 466 -3.37 34.39 -30.63
N SER A 467 -4.08 35.22 -29.86
CA SER A 467 -5.46 35.65 -30.11
C SER A 467 -5.77 35.83 -31.61
N GLN A 468 -6.81 35.14 -32.09
CA GLN A 468 -7.22 35.12 -33.49
C GLN A 468 -7.24 36.53 -34.12
N ALA A 469 -6.81 36.61 -35.38
CA ALA A 469 -6.98 37.82 -36.17
C ALA A 469 -8.47 38.20 -36.21
N ALA A 470 -8.79 39.41 -35.74
CA ALA A 470 -10.17 39.82 -35.49
C ALA A 470 -11.01 39.81 -36.77
N GLY A 471 -12.02 38.92 -36.84
CA GLY A 471 -12.95 38.85 -37.97
C GLY A 471 -13.71 37.53 -38.14
N LEU A 472 -13.26 36.43 -37.55
CA LEU A 472 -13.94 35.12 -37.64
C LEU A 472 -14.77 34.82 -36.38
N GLY A 473 -15.86 34.05 -36.58
CA GLY A 473 -16.84 33.74 -35.53
C GLY A 473 -16.28 32.81 -34.44
N ASN A 474 -16.92 32.85 -33.26
CA ASN A 474 -16.45 32.19 -32.03
C ASN A 474 -16.42 30.64 -32.11
N ALA A 475 -15.37 30.11 -32.74
CA ALA A 475 -15.00 28.70 -32.74
C ALA A 475 -13.49 28.59 -32.50
N THR A 476 -13.12 28.23 -31.27
CA THR A 476 -11.74 27.94 -30.85
C THR A 476 -11.34 26.53 -31.32
N LEU A 477 -11.12 26.41 -32.63
CA LEU A 477 -10.79 25.16 -33.31
C LEU A 477 -9.35 24.72 -33.02
N THR A 478 -9.18 23.54 -32.43
CA THR A 478 -7.90 22.82 -32.36
C THR A 478 -7.34 22.63 -33.79
N PRO A 479 -6.04 22.86 -34.04
CA PRO A 479 -5.39 22.54 -35.31
C PRO A 479 -5.61 21.07 -35.68
N HIS A 480 -5.89 20.79 -36.95
CA HIS A 480 -6.21 19.42 -37.37
C HIS A 480 -5.53 18.99 -38.66
N PHE A 481 -5.09 17.74 -38.69
CA PHE A 481 -4.69 17.06 -39.92
C PHE A 481 -5.94 16.56 -40.65
N GLU A 482 -6.07 16.86 -41.93
CA GLU A 482 -7.16 16.38 -42.79
C GLU A 482 -6.62 15.95 -44.15
N LYS A 483 -6.52 14.63 -44.34
CA LYS A 483 -5.84 14.02 -45.48
C LYS A 483 -6.78 13.09 -46.23
N VAL A 484 -6.92 13.31 -47.55
CA VAL A 484 -7.87 12.60 -48.42
C VAL A 484 -7.80 11.07 -48.20
N GLN A 485 -8.98 10.46 -48.00
CA GLN A 485 -9.13 9.02 -47.85
C GLN A 485 -8.53 8.27 -49.05
N GLY A 486 -7.78 7.20 -48.79
CA GLY A 486 -7.01 6.45 -49.80
C GLY A 486 -5.52 6.83 -49.90
N SER A 487 -5.08 7.94 -49.31
CA SER A 487 -3.63 8.19 -49.14
C SER A 487 -3.05 7.29 -48.05
N THR A 488 -1.99 6.53 -48.32
CA THR A 488 -1.42 5.54 -47.38
C THR A 488 -0.32 6.07 -46.46
N SER A 489 0.37 7.14 -46.82
CA SER A 489 1.47 7.71 -46.01
C SER A 489 0.95 8.38 -44.73
N PRO A 490 1.68 8.31 -43.61
CA PRO A 490 1.21 8.82 -42.32
C PRO A 490 1.11 10.34 -42.28
N SER A 491 0.33 10.90 -41.36
CA SER A 491 0.27 12.36 -41.16
C SER A 491 1.58 12.89 -40.54
N ILE A 492 2.10 12.24 -39.50
CA ILE A 492 3.38 12.59 -38.87
C ILE A 492 4.31 11.37 -38.83
N THR A 493 5.55 11.55 -39.25
CA THR A 493 6.68 10.64 -38.96
C THR A 493 7.58 11.28 -37.90
N LEU A 494 7.82 10.56 -36.80
CA LEU A 494 8.60 11.03 -35.65
C LEU A 494 10.12 10.82 -35.86
N ALA A 495 10.90 11.64 -35.14
CA ALA A 495 12.33 11.42 -34.90
C ALA A 495 12.59 11.25 -33.40
N SER A 496 13.85 11.06 -32.99
CA SER A 496 14.19 11.00 -31.56
C SER A 496 14.14 12.38 -30.89
N ASN A 497 13.80 12.40 -29.60
CA ASN A 497 13.71 13.56 -28.72
C ASN A 497 12.62 14.59 -29.10
N THR A 498 11.62 14.16 -29.87
CA THR A 498 10.53 15.03 -30.35
C THR A 498 9.29 15.00 -29.47
N GLU A 499 8.52 16.09 -29.50
CA GLU A 499 7.22 16.23 -28.85
C GLU A 499 6.12 16.52 -29.89
N VAL A 500 4.92 15.98 -29.70
CA VAL A 500 3.74 16.29 -30.51
C VAL A 500 2.54 16.48 -29.60
N ALA A 501 1.91 17.66 -29.61
CA ALA A 501 0.77 17.94 -28.73
C ALA A 501 -0.27 18.90 -29.29
N GLY A 502 -1.53 18.74 -28.88
CA GLY A 502 -2.62 19.68 -29.17
C GLY A 502 -3.18 19.61 -30.60
N PHE A 503 -3.32 18.40 -31.17
CA PHE A 503 -3.81 18.19 -32.54
C PHE A 503 -4.98 17.21 -32.61
N ASN A 504 -5.88 17.49 -33.55
CA ASN A 504 -6.86 16.51 -34.03
C ASN A 504 -6.37 15.88 -35.36
N PHE A 505 -6.73 14.62 -35.62
CA PHE A 505 -6.48 13.93 -36.87
C PHE A 505 -7.83 13.48 -37.42
N ASN A 506 -8.30 14.07 -38.52
CA ASN A 506 -9.64 13.88 -39.08
C ASN A 506 -9.55 13.24 -40.47
N ASN A 507 -10.36 12.21 -40.72
CA ASN A 507 -10.52 11.56 -42.03
C ASN A 507 -9.25 10.97 -42.68
N THR A 508 -8.12 10.93 -41.96
CA THR A 508 -6.79 10.69 -42.55
C THR A 508 -6.66 9.26 -43.09
N GLY A 509 -6.50 9.10 -44.40
CA GLY A 509 -6.44 7.77 -45.04
C GLY A 509 -5.29 6.85 -44.60
N GLY A 510 -4.19 7.41 -44.10
CA GLY A 510 -3.01 6.66 -43.65
C GLY A 510 -3.02 6.40 -42.15
N SER A 511 -1.87 6.02 -41.59
CA SER A 511 -1.66 6.04 -40.14
C SER A 511 -1.60 7.47 -39.60
N GLY A 512 -1.97 7.70 -38.34
CA GLY A 512 -1.90 9.02 -37.72
C GLY A 512 -0.46 9.46 -37.47
N ILE A 513 0.19 8.81 -36.48
CA ILE A 513 1.58 9.04 -36.11
C ILE A 513 2.39 7.75 -36.26
N VAL A 514 3.56 7.82 -36.90
CA VAL A 514 4.49 6.69 -37.06
C VAL A 514 5.88 7.07 -36.54
N GLY A 515 6.55 6.17 -35.81
CA GLY A 515 7.95 6.32 -35.41
C GLY A 515 8.71 5.01 -35.56
N THR A 516 9.90 5.05 -36.15
CA THR A 516 10.75 3.86 -36.37
C THR A 516 12.14 4.11 -35.80
N ASN A 517 12.59 3.25 -34.89
CA ASN A 517 13.87 3.36 -34.16
C ASN A 517 14.04 4.69 -33.41
N VAL A 518 12.93 5.31 -32.99
CA VAL A 518 12.91 6.58 -32.25
C VAL A 518 13.15 6.39 -30.76
N SER A 519 13.54 7.47 -30.08
CA SER A 519 13.80 7.48 -28.64
C SER A 519 13.48 8.82 -28.00
N GLY A 520 12.98 8.84 -26.77
CA GLY A 520 12.69 10.09 -26.05
C GLY A 520 11.50 10.87 -26.62
N THR A 521 10.44 10.19 -27.07
CA THR A 521 9.26 10.83 -27.68
C THR A 521 8.17 11.13 -26.66
N ASN A 522 7.53 12.29 -26.77
CA ASN A 522 6.35 12.68 -25.97
C ASN A 522 5.16 12.99 -26.88
N LEU A 523 4.03 12.31 -26.68
CA LEU A 523 2.80 12.52 -27.45
C LEU A 523 1.67 12.85 -26.47
N HIS A 524 1.02 14.01 -26.57
CA HIS A 524 -0.06 14.33 -25.63
C HIS A 524 -1.18 15.24 -26.12
N ASP A 525 -2.36 15.10 -25.51
CA ASP A 525 -3.57 15.87 -25.84
C ASP A 525 -3.91 15.77 -27.35
N LEU A 526 -4.06 14.52 -27.82
CA LEU A 526 -4.25 14.17 -29.25
C LEU A 526 -5.57 13.42 -29.48
N THR A 527 -6.34 13.86 -30.48
CA THR A 527 -7.62 13.22 -30.87
C THR A 527 -7.54 12.62 -32.27
N PHE A 528 -7.95 11.36 -32.44
CA PHE A 528 -7.93 10.64 -33.70
C PHE A 528 -9.34 10.22 -34.14
N ASN A 529 -9.81 10.78 -35.25
CA ASN A 529 -11.16 10.65 -35.79
C ASN A 529 -11.12 10.07 -37.22
N GLN A 530 -11.52 8.81 -37.37
CA GLN A 530 -11.64 8.10 -38.65
C GLN A 530 -10.29 7.99 -39.40
N ILE A 531 -9.32 7.37 -38.73
CA ILE A 531 -8.00 7.04 -39.29
C ILE A 531 -8.09 5.77 -40.16
N GLY A 532 -7.47 5.76 -41.33
CA GLY A 532 -7.46 4.59 -42.23
C GLY A 532 -6.42 3.52 -41.89
N GLY A 533 -5.26 3.93 -41.35
CA GLY A 533 -4.22 3.05 -40.83
C GLY A 533 -4.18 2.99 -39.29
N ASP A 534 -3.07 2.53 -38.72
CA ASP A 534 -2.85 2.55 -37.27
C ASP A 534 -2.88 4.01 -36.74
N ALA A 535 -3.59 4.31 -35.64
CA ALA A 535 -3.65 5.71 -35.16
C ALA A 535 -2.28 6.17 -34.61
N ILE A 536 -1.61 5.34 -33.81
CA ILE A 536 -0.19 5.50 -33.44
C ILE A 536 0.56 4.18 -33.65
N ARG A 537 1.65 4.18 -34.41
CA ARG A 537 2.57 3.04 -34.55
C ARG A 537 4.01 3.41 -34.20
N LEU A 538 4.57 2.73 -33.20
CA LEU A 538 5.99 2.83 -32.83
C LEU A 538 6.69 1.49 -33.04
N THR A 539 7.73 1.48 -33.86
CA THR A 539 8.55 0.31 -34.16
C THR A 539 9.97 0.51 -33.62
N GLY A 540 10.52 -0.47 -32.89
CA GLY A 540 11.93 -0.47 -32.46
C GLY A 540 12.33 0.63 -31.47
N SER A 541 11.38 1.19 -30.71
CA SER A 541 11.64 2.39 -29.88
C SER A 541 12.48 2.13 -28.62
N SER A 542 13.21 3.15 -28.15
CA SER A 542 14.11 3.05 -27.00
C SER A 542 14.09 4.30 -26.11
N GLY A 543 14.82 4.29 -24.97
CA GLY A 543 14.81 5.41 -24.03
C GLY A 543 13.48 5.54 -23.30
N ASN A 544 12.88 6.74 -23.26
CA ASN A 544 11.53 6.95 -22.74
C ASN A 544 10.55 7.23 -23.88
N VAL A 545 9.31 6.77 -23.73
CA VAL A 545 8.18 7.09 -24.62
C VAL A 545 6.98 7.41 -23.74
N SER A 546 6.44 8.63 -23.83
CA SER A 546 5.25 9.04 -23.09
C SER A 546 4.06 9.34 -24.00
N MET A 547 2.87 8.93 -23.54
CA MET A 547 1.59 9.11 -24.21
C MET A 547 0.54 9.54 -23.19
N ASN A 548 0.05 10.78 -23.29
CA ASN A 548 -0.86 11.38 -22.30
C ASN A 548 -2.13 11.97 -22.95
N HIS A 549 -3.32 11.67 -22.42
CA HIS A 549 -4.61 12.13 -23.00
C HIS A 549 -4.74 11.82 -24.50
N ILE A 550 -4.64 10.53 -24.84
CA ILE A 550 -4.81 10.04 -26.20
C ILE A 550 -6.24 9.54 -26.39
N GLN A 551 -7.00 10.18 -27.28
CA GLN A 551 -8.38 9.81 -27.63
C GLN A 551 -8.45 9.32 -29.06
N ILE A 552 -8.74 8.03 -29.27
CA ILE A 552 -8.94 7.44 -30.59
C ILE A 552 -10.43 7.08 -30.70
N ASN A 553 -11.18 7.92 -31.41
CA ASN A 553 -12.64 7.80 -31.55
C ASN A 553 -13.03 6.84 -32.68
N SER A 554 -12.18 6.68 -33.71
CA SER A 554 -12.33 5.65 -34.74
C SER A 554 -11.03 5.46 -35.53
N THR A 555 -10.64 4.21 -35.74
CA THR A 555 -9.64 3.80 -36.73
C THR A 555 -10.05 2.49 -37.41
N SER A 556 -9.78 2.36 -38.71
CA SER A 556 -9.88 1.11 -39.47
C SER A 556 -8.71 0.15 -39.21
N GLY A 557 -7.56 0.69 -38.82
CA GLY A 557 -6.39 -0.08 -38.36
C GLY A 557 -6.46 -0.38 -36.86
N ASN A 558 -5.29 -0.55 -36.25
CA ASN A 558 -5.18 -0.68 -34.79
C ASN A 558 -5.16 0.70 -34.13
N GLY A 559 -5.55 0.79 -32.86
CA GLY A 559 -5.44 2.02 -32.08
C GLY A 559 -3.98 2.42 -31.86
N ILE A 560 -3.29 1.70 -30.98
CA ILE A 560 -1.88 1.93 -30.67
C ILE A 560 -1.10 0.63 -30.86
N VAL A 561 -0.02 0.67 -31.64
CA VAL A 561 0.91 -0.45 -31.83
C VAL A 561 2.29 -0.05 -31.35
N TYR A 562 2.85 -0.85 -30.45
CA TYR A 562 4.23 -0.78 -30.00
C TYR A 562 4.91 -2.13 -30.30
N ASP A 563 5.85 -2.12 -31.24
CA ASP A 563 6.42 -3.32 -31.87
C ASP A 563 7.96 -3.28 -31.79
N GLY A 564 8.55 -4.14 -30.96
CA GLY A 564 10.00 -4.20 -30.76
C GLY A 564 10.56 -3.13 -29.80
N GLY A 565 11.89 -3.06 -29.74
CA GLY A 565 12.61 -2.07 -28.92
C GLY A 565 12.61 -2.37 -27.42
N ASN A 566 13.00 -1.39 -26.61
CA ASN A 566 13.22 -1.54 -25.17
C ASN A 566 12.93 -0.27 -24.34
N ALA A 567 12.06 0.63 -24.85
CA ALA A 567 11.73 1.87 -24.16
C ALA A 567 10.98 1.66 -22.84
N ASN A 568 11.10 2.65 -21.96
CA ASN A 568 10.17 2.87 -20.85
C ASN A 568 8.92 3.54 -21.42
N LEU A 569 7.86 2.75 -21.66
CA LEU A 569 6.59 3.23 -22.21
C LEU A 569 5.63 3.62 -21.08
N LEU A 570 5.24 4.89 -21.04
CA LEU A 570 4.28 5.44 -20.09
C LEU A 570 3.04 5.96 -20.83
N PHE A 571 1.97 5.17 -20.81
CA PHE A 571 0.64 5.56 -21.28
C PHE A 571 -0.22 5.95 -20.06
N ASN A 572 -0.61 7.22 -19.94
CA ASN A 572 -1.27 7.77 -18.75
C ASN A 572 -2.22 8.94 -19.07
N GLY A 573 -2.82 9.55 -18.03
CA GLY A 573 -3.82 10.61 -18.17
C GLY A 573 -5.23 10.16 -17.82
N GLN A 574 -6.20 11.08 -17.88
CA GLN A 574 -7.63 10.75 -17.74
C GLN A 574 -8.32 10.76 -19.11
N GLY A 575 -9.31 9.89 -19.30
CA GLY A 575 -10.06 9.84 -20.57
C GLY A 575 -9.32 9.25 -21.76
N ASN A 576 -8.29 8.42 -21.53
CA ASN A 576 -7.63 7.65 -22.59
C ASN A 576 -8.60 6.58 -23.15
N THR A 577 -9.15 6.86 -24.34
CA THR A 577 -10.14 5.99 -25.01
C THR A 577 -9.60 5.52 -26.36
N ILE A 578 -9.87 4.25 -26.70
CA ILE A 578 -9.50 3.69 -28.00
C ILE A 578 -10.68 2.92 -28.59
N THR A 579 -11.18 3.36 -29.74
CA THR A 579 -12.14 2.65 -30.58
C THR A 579 -11.50 2.33 -31.93
N SER A 580 -11.38 1.04 -32.24
CA SER A 580 -10.64 0.52 -33.40
C SER A 580 -11.40 -0.62 -34.08
N GLN A 581 -11.21 -0.79 -35.39
CA GLN A 581 -11.64 -1.98 -36.11
C GLN A 581 -10.57 -3.08 -36.06
N GLY A 582 -9.29 -2.71 -36.02
CA GLY A 582 -8.22 -3.60 -35.56
C GLY A 582 -8.16 -3.70 -34.03
N ASP A 583 -7.01 -4.14 -33.50
CA ASP A 583 -6.79 -4.20 -32.05
C ASP A 583 -6.77 -2.80 -31.41
N GLY A 584 -7.16 -2.70 -30.13
CA GLY A 584 -7.15 -1.44 -29.38
C GLY A 584 -5.72 -1.01 -29.03
N PHE A 585 -5.06 -1.77 -28.16
CA PHE A 585 -3.65 -1.56 -27.79
C PHE A 585 -2.84 -2.83 -28.04
N VAL A 586 -1.71 -2.71 -28.71
CA VAL A 586 -0.83 -3.85 -29.06
C VAL A 586 0.58 -3.61 -28.54
N LEU A 587 1.03 -4.52 -27.68
CA LEU A 587 2.43 -4.69 -27.30
C LEU A 587 2.95 -5.96 -27.99
N MET A 588 4.00 -5.85 -28.80
CA MET A 588 4.65 -7.04 -29.36
C MET A 588 6.18 -6.94 -29.44
N ASN A 589 6.83 -8.10 -29.38
CA ASN A 589 8.26 -8.31 -29.66
C ASN A 589 9.24 -7.46 -28.81
N THR A 590 8.82 -6.98 -27.64
CA THR A 590 9.61 -6.05 -26.82
C THR A 590 10.76 -6.77 -26.12
N ASN A 591 11.94 -6.14 -26.09
CA ASN A 591 13.20 -6.76 -25.64
C ASN A 591 13.76 -6.11 -24.36
N GLY A 592 12.90 -5.52 -23.53
CA GLY A 592 13.28 -4.88 -22.26
C GLY A 592 12.52 -3.58 -21.97
N GLY A 593 13.02 -2.80 -21.02
CA GLY A 593 12.33 -1.61 -20.50
C GLY A 593 11.18 -1.95 -19.55
N SER A 594 10.40 -0.93 -19.18
CA SER A 594 9.20 -1.07 -18.36
C SER A 594 7.99 -0.43 -19.04
N ILE A 595 6.84 -1.10 -19.00
CA ILE A 595 5.62 -0.60 -19.64
C ILE A 595 4.55 -0.32 -18.57
N GLN A 596 3.98 0.88 -18.58
CA GLN A 596 2.85 1.26 -17.73
C GLN A 596 1.67 1.73 -18.59
N LEU A 597 0.54 1.04 -18.49
CA LEU A 597 -0.71 1.40 -19.17
C LEU A 597 -1.78 1.78 -18.12
N ALA A 598 -1.90 3.07 -17.83
CA ALA A 598 -2.88 3.59 -16.87
C ALA A 598 -4.14 4.12 -17.58
N ASN A 599 -5.31 3.84 -17.00
CA ASN A 599 -6.63 4.27 -17.46
C ASN A 599 -6.95 3.88 -18.90
N LEU A 600 -6.50 2.70 -19.34
CA LEU A 600 -6.72 2.21 -20.70
C LEU A 600 -8.16 1.74 -20.87
N SER A 601 -8.94 2.46 -21.67
CA SER A 601 -10.32 2.11 -22.04
C SER A 601 -10.41 1.76 -23.53
N VAL A 602 -10.80 0.53 -23.88
CA VAL A 602 -10.74 -0.01 -25.26
C VAL A 602 -12.07 -0.58 -25.77
N LYS A 603 -12.31 -0.37 -27.07
CA LYS A 603 -13.39 -0.95 -27.87
C LYS A 603 -12.86 -1.36 -29.25
N ALA A 604 -12.40 -2.60 -29.37
CA ALA A 604 -11.80 -3.15 -30.57
C ALA A 604 -12.84 -3.96 -31.39
N THR A 605 -13.68 -3.30 -32.18
CA THR A 605 -14.88 -3.91 -32.78
C THR A 605 -14.63 -4.96 -33.87
N GLY A 606 -13.37 -5.15 -34.30
CA GLY A 606 -12.93 -6.26 -35.15
C GLY A 606 -11.63 -6.94 -34.66
N GLY A 607 -11.13 -6.59 -33.48
CA GLY A 607 -9.85 -7.06 -32.95
C GLY A 607 -9.83 -7.29 -31.43
N THR A 608 -8.62 -7.42 -30.89
CA THR A 608 -8.30 -7.63 -29.46
C THR A 608 -8.36 -6.30 -28.71
N GLY A 609 -8.85 -6.28 -27.46
CA GLY A 609 -8.80 -5.06 -26.64
C GLY A 609 -7.37 -4.65 -26.30
N LEU A 610 -6.65 -5.53 -25.60
CA LEU A 610 -5.20 -5.44 -25.33
C LEU A 610 -4.53 -6.74 -25.80
N ARG A 611 -3.62 -6.64 -26.78
CA ARG A 611 -2.78 -7.77 -27.23
C ARG A 611 -1.36 -7.61 -26.72
N MET A 612 -0.82 -8.68 -26.13
CA MET A 612 0.54 -8.78 -25.59
C MET A 612 1.21 -10.04 -26.13
N SER A 613 2.03 -9.93 -27.17
CA SER A 613 2.69 -11.08 -27.81
C SER A 613 4.21 -10.96 -27.79
N ASN A 614 4.92 -11.91 -27.20
CA ASN A 614 6.40 -11.87 -27.12
C ASN A 614 6.92 -10.61 -26.38
N VAL A 615 6.30 -10.26 -25.24
CA VAL A 615 6.60 -9.05 -24.47
C VAL A 615 7.66 -9.35 -23.39
N GLY A 616 8.93 -9.15 -23.72
CA GLY A 616 10.11 -9.30 -22.85
C GLY A 616 10.34 -8.13 -21.89
N SER A 617 9.26 -7.54 -21.38
CA SER A 617 9.26 -6.34 -20.53
C SER A 617 8.31 -6.53 -19.35
N ASN A 618 8.60 -5.94 -18.18
CA ASN A 618 7.60 -5.90 -17.10
C ASN A 618 6.47 -4.91 -17.46
N VAL A 619 5.23 -5.30 -17.20
CA VAL A 619 4.02 -4.51 -17.55
C VAL A 619 3.18 -4.24 -16.32
N THR A 620 2.76 -2.99 -16.11
CA THR A 620 1.89 -2.60 -15.00
C THR A 620 0.66 -1.85 -15.52
N ILE A 621 -0.52 -2.31 -15.10
CA ILE A 621 -1.82 -1.85 -15.60
C ILE A 621 -2.71 -1.50 -14.39
N PRO A 622 -2.67 -0.25 -13.91
CA PRO A 622 -3.48 0.17 -12.76
C PRO A 622 -4.99 0.08 -12.98
N SER A 623 -5.44 0.21 -14.23
CA SER A 623 -6.86 0.28 -14.58
C SER A 623 -7.05 -0.08 -16.05
N PHE A 624 -7.90 -1.08 -16.31
CA PHE A 624 -8.24 -1.54 -17.66
C PHE A 624 -9.75 -1.73 -17.79
N PHE A 625 -10.30 -1.14 -18.85
CA PHE A 625 -11.71 -1.25 -19.22
C PHE A 625 -11.80 -1.69 -20.68
N ALA A 626 -12.57 -2.75 -20.96
CA ALA A 626 -12.78 -3.21 -22.32
C ALA A 626 -14.25 -3.52 -22.58
N THR A 627 -14.74 -3.12 -23.75
CA THR A 627 -16.12 -3.39 -24.16
C THR A 627 -16.23 -3.72 -25.64
N GLN A 628 -17.15 -4.61 -26.01
CA GLN A 628 -17.49 -4.92 -27.41
C GLN A 628 -16.29 -5.30 -28.30
N THR A 629 -15.29 -5.99 -27.74
CA THR A 629 -14.13 -6.50 -28.49
C THR A 629 -14.53 -7.72 -29.32
N PHE A 630 -14.08 -7.79 -30.58
CA PHE A 630 -14.39 -8.95 -31.43
C PHE A 630 -13.49 -10.15 -31.11
N GLY A 631 -12.19 -9.90 -30.97
CA GLY A 631 -11.24 -10.82 -30.36
C GLY A 631 -11.30 -10.78 -28.83
N PRO A 632 -10.31 -11.39 -28.16
CA PRO A 632 -10.23 -11.35 -26.71
C PRO A 632 -10.16 -9.91 -26.17
N ALA A 633 -10.75 -9.62 -25.01
CA ALA A 633 -10.58 -8.31 -24.41
C ALA A 633 -9.14 -8.11 -23.90
N VAL A 634 -8.51 -9.17 -23.39
CA VAL A 634 -7.06 -9.27 -23.15
C VAL A 634 -6.55 -10.57 -23.79
N ALA A 635 -5.44 -10.52 -24.54
CA ALA A 635 -4.72 -11.69 -25.04
C ALA A 635 -3.22 -11.60 -24.71
N ILE A 636 -2.69 -12.62 -24.04
CA ILE A 636 -1.28 -12.73 -23.64
C ILE A 636 -0.68 -14.02 -24.22
N SER A 637 0.40 -13.94 -24.98
CA SER A 637 1.01 -15.10 -25.64
C SER A 637 2.51 -15.00 -25.93
N GLY A 638 3.18 -16.15 -26.07
CA GLY A 638 4.52 -16.27 -26.64
C GLY A 638 5.62 -15.55 -25.85
N THR A 639 5.40 -15.34 -24.56
CA THR A 639 6.30 -14.51 -23.73
C THR A 639 7.66 -15.16 -23.56
N THR A 640 8.68 -14.33 -23.46
CA THR A 640 10.07 -14.73 -23.30
C THR A 640 10.66 -14.06 -22.07
N GLY A 641 10.93 -14.85 -21.03
CA GLY A 641 11.67 -14.41 -19.85
C GLY A 641 13.05 -13.85 -20.23
N ILE A 642 13.51 -12.85 -19.48
CA ILE A 642 14.79 -12.18 -19.71
C ILE A 642 15.92 -13.16 -19.37
N VAL A 643 16.53 -13.76 -20.40
CA VAL A 643 17.70 -14.61 -20.24
C VAL A 643 18.90 -13.74 -19.90
N SER A 644 19.34 -13.81 -18.65
CA SER A 644 20.51 -13.10 -18.14
C SER A 644 21.68 -14.06 -17.96
N THR A 645 22.77 -13.87 -18.71
CA THR A 645 23.99 -14.67 -18.57
C THR A 645 24.98 -14.00 -17.62
N SER A 646 25.27 -14.65 -16.49
CA SER A 646 26.27 -14.17 -15.52
C SER A 646 27.25 -15.28 -15.18
N GLY A 647 28.56 -15.01 -15.35
CA GLY A 647 29.61 -16.00 -15.10
C GLY A 647 29.52 -17.29 -15.92
N GLY A 648 28.84 -17.26 -17.07
CA GLY A 648 28.56 -18.44 -17.90
C GLY A 648 27.26 -19.20 -17.54
N VAL A 649 26.55 -18.79 -16.50
CA VAL A 649 25.24 -19.35 -16.13
C VAL A 649 24.11 -18.49 -16.71
N SER A 650 23.20 -19.10 -17.47
CA SER A 650 21.96 -18.48 -17.93
C SER A 650 20.89 -18.56 -16.85
N THR A 651 20.48 -17.42 -16.30
CA THR A 651 19.29 -17.29 -15.45
C THR A 651 18.16 -16.58 -16.22
N THR A 652 17.14 -17.34 -16.61
CA THR A 652 15.90 -16.80 -17.17
C THR A 652 15.09 -16.14 -16.06
N THR A 653 14.89 -14.83 -16.15
CA THR A 653 14.01 -14.08 -15.23
C THR A 653 12.67 -13.83 -15.91
N TYR A 654 11.62 -14.49 -15.44
CA TYR A 654 10.28 -14.34 -15.99
C TYR A 654 9.72 -12.91 -15.78
N ASN A 655 8.99 -12.40 -16.78
CA ASN A 655 8.38 -11.07 -16.72
C ASN A 655 7.15 -11.07 -15.81
N ASN A 656 6.88 -9.94 -15.15
CA ASN A 656 5.69 -9.75 -14.33
C ASN A 656 4.68 -8.86 -15.06
N TYR A 657 3.45 -9.34 -15.22
CA TYR A 657 2.33 -8.55 -15.75
C TYR A 657 1.32 -8.30 -14.62
N ASN A 658 1.24 -7.04 -14.19
CA ASN A 658 0.56 -6.64 -12.95
C ASN A 658 -0.65 -5.75 -13.24
N PHE A 659 -1.84 -6.34 -13.25
CA PHE A 659 -3.11 -5.62 -13.30
C PHE A 659 -3.50 -5.20 -11.87
N THR A 660 -2.98 -4.06 -11.41
CA THR A 660 -2.91 -3.72 -9.97
C THR A 660 -4.18 -3.11 -9.37
N GLY A 661 -5.14 -2.64 -10.18
CA GLY A 661 -6.43 -2.13 -9.73
C GLY A 661 -7.60 -2.96 -10.25
N TYR A 662 -8.43 -2.36 -11.12
CA TYR A 662 -9.59 -3.01 -11.72
C TYR A 662 -9.35 -3.37 -13.19
N THR A 663 -9.65 -4.63 -13.53
CA THR A 663 -9.74 -5.14 -14.90
C THR A 663 -11.20 -5.49 -15.15
N THR A 664 -11.90 -4.63 -15.88
CA THR A 664 -13.36 -4.74 -16.10
C THR A 664 -13.66 -4.94 -17.59
N ILE A 665 -14.27 -6.07 -17.92
CA ILE A 665 -14.53 -6.52 -19.29
C ILE A 665 -16.03 -6.75 -19.46
N THR A 666 -16.69 -6.00 -20.37
CA THR A 666 -18.15 -6.03 -20.55
C THR A 666 -18.55 -6.32 -22.00
N ALA A 667 -19.33 -7.38 -22.19
CA ALA A 667 -19.79 -7.85 -23.50
C ALA A 667 -18.66 -7.94 -24.56
N PRO A 668 -17.56 -8.68 -24.30
CA PRO A 668 -16.70 -9.13 -25.40
C PRO A 668 -17.50 -10.11 -26.28
N ASN A 669 -17.24 -10.09 -27.58
CA ASN A 669 -17.75 -11.09 -28.53
C ASN A 669 -16.80 -12.29 -28.63
N GLY A 670 -15.51 -12.09 -28.35
CA GLY A 670 -14.52 -13.15 -28.12
C GLY A 670 -14.36 -13.52 -26.63
N MET A 671 -13.22 -14.11 -26.28
CA MET A 671 -12.87 -14.38 -24.88
C MET A 671 -12.80 -13.09 -24.04
N GLY A 672 -12.97 -13.20 -22.72
CA GLY A 672 -12.70 -12.08 -21.83
C GLY A 672 -11.18 -11.86 -21.68
N PHE A 673 -10.56 -12.61 -20.78
CA PHE A 673 -9.12 -12.59 -20.52
C PHE A 673 -8.53 -13.92 -21.00
N SER A 674 -7.53 -13.87 -21.87
CA SER A 674 -6.89 -15.04 -22.48
C SER A 674 -5.38 -15.05 -22.27
N VAL A 675 -4.85 -16.17 -21.78
CA VAL A 675 -3.42 -16.49 -21.72
C VAL A 675 -3.20 -17.78 -22.51
N ASN A 676 -2.29 -17.77 -23.48
CA ASN A 676 -1.92 -18.95 -24.26
C ASN A 676 -0.41 -19.04 -24.44
N SER A 677 0.20 -20.10 -23.89
CA SER A 677 1.63 -20.42 -24.05
C SER A 677 2.52 -19.26 -23.59
N SER A 678 2.52 -19.04 -22.26
CA SER A 678 3.13 -17.88 -21.60
C SER A 678 3.94 -18.30 -20.38
N ASP A 679 5.17 -17.81 -20.31
CA ASP A 679 6.11 -17.95 -19.18
C ASP A 679 6.08 -16.77 -18.21
N ALA A 680 5.31 -15.72 -18.49
CA ALA A 680 5.16 -14.56 -17.60
C ALA A 680 4.34 -14.89 -16.34
N LEU A 681 4.73 -14.31 -15.21
CA LEU A 681 3.98 -14.35 -13.95
C LEU A 681 2.90 -13.25 -14.01
N ILE A 682 1.64 -13.65 -13.90
CA ILE A 682 0.49 -12.74 -14.11
C ILE A 682 -0.23 -12.53 -12.78
N ASN A 683 -0.33 -11.27 -12.35
CA ASN A 683 -1.07 -10.84 -11.17
C ASN A 683 -2.27 -9.99 -11.57
N VAL A 684 -3.48 -10.36 -11.16
CA VAL A 684 -4.69 -9.56 -11.34
C VAL A 684 -5.34 -9.28 -9.99
N ASN A 685 -5.42 -8.00 -9.61
CA ASN A 685 -5.97 -7.62 -8.30
C ASN A 685 -7.50 -7.81 -8.27
N ASN A 686 -8.21 -7.19 -9.22
CA ASN A 686 -9.66 -7.36 -9.36
C ASN A 686 -10.01 -7.66 -10.83
N LEU A 687 -10.58 -8.83 -11.09
CA LEU A 687 -11.02 -9.26 -12.42
C LEU A 687 -12.56 -9.36 -12.47
N ASN A 688 -13.21 -8.47 -13.21
CA ASN A 688 -14.66 -8.47 -13.42
C ASN A 688 -14.95 -8.73 -14.90
N ILE A 689 -15.62 -9.82 -15.24
CA ILE A 689 -15.98 -10.16 -16.62
C ILE A 689 -17.47 -10.49 -16.70
N THR A 690 -18.19 -9.78 -17.57
CA THR A 690 -19.58 -10.10 -17.95
C THR A 690 -19.64 -10.34 -19.45
N SER A 691 -19.96 -11.57 -19.87
CA SER A 691 -19.88 -11.99 -21.28
C SER A 691 -21.12 -12.76 -21.75
N ASN A 692 -21.56 -12.46 -22.98
CA ASN A 692 -22.55 -13.26 -23.72
C ASN A 692 -21.91 -13.96 -24.94
N SER A 693 -20.57 -13.99 -25.03
CA SER A 693 -19.85 -14.77 -26.03
C SER A 693 -20.01 -16.27 -25.79
N SER A 694 -19.91 -17.07 -26.86
CA SER A 694 -19.67 -18.51 -26.80
C SER A 694 -18.22 -18.89 -26.44
N SER A 695 -17.34 -17.90 -26.25
CA SER A 695 -15.95 -18.08 -25.82
C SER A 695 -15.77 -17.86 -24.31
N PRO A 696 -14.83 -18.54 -23.63
CA PRO A 696 -14.66 -18.42 -22.18
C PRO A 696 -14.38 -17.01 -21.66
N ALA A 697 -14.88 -16.70 -20.46
CA ALA A 697 -14.59 -15.42 -19.81
C ALA A 697 -13.12 -15.32 -19.38
N LEU A 698 -12.59 -16.34 -18.73
CA LEU A 698 -11.16 -16.48 -18.40
C LEU A 698 -10.64 -17.79 -18.98
N SER A 699 -9.63 -17.70 -19.85
CA SER A 699 -8.98 -18.83 -20.51
C SER A 699 -7.49 -18.82 -20.22
N ILE A 700 -6.95 -19.90 -19.65
CA ILE A 700 -5.54 -20.01 -19.27
C ILE A 700 -4.98 -21.33 -19.80
N VAL A 701 -4.22 -21.27 -20.89
CA VAL A 701 -3.70 -22.45 -21.60
C VAL A 701 -2.17 -22.41 -21.66
N ASN A 702 -1.52 -23.49 -21.24
CA ASN A 702 -0.06 -23.65 -21.25
C ASN A 702 0.68 -22.50 -20.56
N ALA A 703 0.17 -22.06 -19.40
CA ALA A 703 0.84 -21.04 -18.58
C ALA A 703 1.88 -21.72 -17.68
N THR A 704 3.16 -21.58 -18.02
CA THR A 704 4.28 -22.24 -17.32
C THR A 704 4.74 -21.49 -16.06
N SER A 705 4.26 -20.26 -15.88
CA SER A 705 4.38 -19.48 -14.65
C SER A 705 3.02 -19.31 -13.95
N PRO A 706 3.00 -18.91 -12.66
CA PRO A 706 1.76 -18.73 -11.90
C PRO A 706 0.83 -17.64 -12.45
N PHE A 707 -0.48 -17.90 -12.33
CA PHE A 707 -1.56 -16.95 -12.56
C PHE A 707 -2.30 -16.69 -11.24
N PHE A 708 -2.17 -15.47 -10.72
CA PHE A 708 -2.72 -15.05 -9.44
C PHE A 708 -3.89 -14.07 -9.62
N VAL A 709 -5.00 -14.32 -8.93
CA VAL A 709 -6.14 -13.40 -8.86
C VAL A 709 -6.55 -13.13 -7.41
N SER A 710 -6.55 -11.87 -6.98
CA SER A 710 -6.93 -11.53 -5.60
C SER A 710 -8.44 -11.47 -5.38
N SER A 711 -9.19 -10.96 -6.35
CA SER A 711 -10.66 -10.94 -6.36
C SER A 711 -11.18 -11.15 -7.78
N MET A 712 -12.16 -12.04 -7.95
CA MET A 712 -12.73 -12.42 -9.25
C MET A 712 -14.26 -12.35 -9.23
N ASN A 713 -14.86 -11.87 -10.31
CA ASN A 713 -16.29 -12.02 -10.59
C ASN A 713 -16.49 -12.32 -12.08
N LEU A 714 -16.95 -13.54 -12.39
CA LEU A 714 -17.24 -13.99 -13.76
C LEU A 714 -18.73 -14.26 -13.92
N ASN A 715 -19.35 -13.61 -14.91
CA ASN A 715 -20.74 -13.81 -15.29
C ASN A 715 -20.82 -14.14 -16.79
N THR A 716 -21.27 -15.34 -17.15
CA THR A 716 -21.34 -15.79 -18.55
C THR A 716 -22.68 -16.41 -18.95
N ASN A 717 -22.99 -16.31 -20.24
CA ASN A 717 -24.13 -16.96 -20.86
C ASN A 717 -23.69 -17.70 -22.13
N ASN A 718 -23.91 -19.01 -22.20
CA ASN A 718 -23.53 -19.93 -23.27
C ASN A 718 -22.01 -20.21 -23.43
N ALA A 719 -21.19 -19.88 -22.42
CA ALA A 719 -19.76 -20.22 -22.41
C ALA A 719 -19.21 -20.47 -21.00
N THR A 720 -18.17 -21.30 -20.91
CA THR A 720 -17.48 -21.59 -19.64
C THR A 720 -16.89 -20.33 -19.02
N ALA A 721 -17.14 -20.07 -17.74
CA ALA A 721 -16.55 -18.89 -17.09
C ALA A 721 -15.04 -19.04 -16.89
N LEU A 722 -14.58 -20.09 -16.21
CA LEU A 722 -13.17 -20.38 -15.97
C LEU A 722 -12.73 -21.64 -16.73
N TYR A 723 -11.90 -21.45 -17.75
CA TYR A 723 -11.30 -22.54 -18.54
C TYR A 723 -9.77 -22.56 -18.34
N GLY A 724 -9.21 -23.73 -18.08
CA GLY A 724 -7.77 -23.88 -17.83
C GLY A 724 -7.20 -25.22 -18.29
N ARG A 725 -6.02 -25.18 -18.93
CA ARG A 725 -5.28 -26.35 -19.43
C ARG A 725 -3.79 -26.15 -19.23
N GLY A 726 -3.11 -27.08 -18.54
CA GLY A 726 -1.66 -27.03 -18.39
C GLY A 726 -1.16 -25.79 -17.63
N VAL A 727 -1.83 -25.43 -16.53
CA VAL A 727 -1.49 -24.24 -15.72
C VAL A 727 -0.56 -24.63 -14.56
N ALA A 728 0.65 -24.06 -14.54
CA ALA A 728 1.68 -24.38 -13.56
C ALA A 728 1.26 -24.08 -12.12
N LEU A 729 0.54 -22.97 -11.91
CA LEU A 729 -0.23 -22.68 -10.69
C LEU A 729 -1.34 -21.67 -11.00
N LEU A 730 -2.61 -22.06 -10.79
CA LEU A 730 -3.75 -21.16 -10.70
C LEU A 730 -4.10 -20.91 -9.23
N GLN A 731 -3.99 -19.67 -8.77
CA GLN A 731 -4.41 -19.27 -7.43
C GLN A 731 -5.38 -18.09 -7.48
N ILE A 732 -6.60 -18.32 -7.00
CA ILE A 732 -7.64 -17.32 -6.80
C ILE A 732 -7.85 -17.18 -5.29
N ASN A 733 -7.69 -15.99 -4.72
CA ASN A 733 -7.82 -15.79 -3.26
C ASN A 733 -9.29 -15.62 -2.82
N ASN A 734 -10.12 -15.05 -3.69
CA ASN A 734 -11.54 -14.80 -3.48
C ASN A 734 -12.27 -14.66 -4.84
N GLY A 735 -13.54 -15.03 -4.92
CA GLY A 735 -14.36 -14.68 -6.08
C GLY A 735 -15.67 -15.44 -6.24
N SER A 736 -16.53 -14.92 -7.14
CA SER A 736 -17.82 -15.50 -7.52
C SER A 736 -17.85 -15.86 -9.00
N ILE A 737 -18.48 -17.00 -9.33
CA ILE A 737 -18.73 -17.42 -10.71
C ILE A 737 -20.23 -17.72 -10.87
N THR A 738 -20.84 -17.17 -11.94
CA THR A 738 -22.22 -17.44 -12.34
C THR A 738 -22.27 -17.71 -13.85
N THR A 739 -22.80 -18.86 -14.25
CA THR A 739 -22.96 -19.21 -15.68
C THR A 739 -24.36 -19.69 -16.03
N VAL A 740 -24.71 -19.60 -17.32
CA VAL A 740 -25.97 -20.12 -17.88
C VAL A 740 -25.66 -20.89 -19.16
N ASN A 741 -26.32 -22.04 -19.36
CA ASN A 741 -26.16 -22.96 -20.50
C ASN A 741 -24.73 -23.51 -20.70
N ALA A 742 -23.84 -23.38 -19.72
CA ALA A 742 -22.44 -23.77 -19.81
C ALA A 742 -21.80 -24.02 -18.43
N PRO A 743 -20.68 -24.79 -18.35
CA PRO A 743 -20.00 -25.05 -17.09
C PRO A 743 -19.49 -23.78 -16.42
N ALA A 744 -19.38 -23.80 -15.09
CA ALA A 744 -18.76 -22.71 -14.35
C ALA A 744 -17.22 -22.81 -14.40
N ILE A 745 -16.69 -24.02 -14.24
CA ILE A 745 -15.24 -24.28 -14.13
C ILE A 745 -14.88 -25.54 -14.94
N ASP A 746 -13.86 -25.46 -15.77
CA ASP A 746 -13.25 -26.59 -16.49
C ASP A 746 -11.72 -26.48 -16.43
N LEU A 747 -11.09 -27.27 -15.57
CA LEU A 747 -9.65 -27.26 -15.33
C LEU A 747 -9.05 -28.67 -15.51
N GLN A 748 -8.02 -28.77 -16.35
CA GLN A 748 -7.29 -30.03 -16.57
C GLN A 748 -5.77 -29.84 -16.58
N GLY A 749 -5.02 -30.86 -16.12
CA GLY A 749 -3.56 -30.89 -16.22
C GLY A 749 -2.86 -29.77 -15.44
N SER A 750 -3.44 -29.29 -14.33
CA SER A 750 -3.07 -28.01 -13.70
C SER A 750 -2.85 -28.13 -12.19
N THR A 751 -1.98 -27.26 -11.63
CA THR A 751 -1.91 -27.05 -10.17
C THR A 751 -2.88 -25.94 -9.78
N ILE A 752 -3.70 -26.18 -8.76
CA ILE A 752 -4.76 -25.29 -8.31
C ILE A 752 -4.58 -25.00 -6.82
N ASN A 753 -4.64 -23.73 -6.42
CA ASN A 753 -4.71 -23.31 -5.01
C ASN A 753 -5.73 -22.17 -4.90
N SER A 754 -7.01 -22.50 -5.09
CA SER A 754 -8.06 -21.50 -5.32
C SER A 754 -9.19 -21.56 -4.30
N ALA A 755 -9.61 -20.39 -3.83
CA ALA A 755 -10.74 -20.17 -2.96
C ALA A 755 -11.76 -19.22 -3.62
N LEU A 756 -13.01 -19.67 -3.69
CA LEU A 756 -14.15 -18.93 -4.20
C LEU A 756 -15.20 -18.80 -3.08
N THR A 757 -16.01 -17.75 -3.11
CA THR A 757 -17.17 -17.61 -2.21
C THR A 757 -18.40 -18.33 -2.76
N SER A 758 -18.63 -18.24 -4.06
CA SER A 758 -19.75 -18.93 -4.71
C SER A 758 -19.44 -19.39 -6.14
N VAL A 759 -19.98 -20.56 -6.52
CA VAL A 759 -19.98 -21.07 -7.88
C VAL A 759 -21.39 -21.53 -8.25
N SER A 760 -21.98 -20.88 -9.25
CA SER A 760 -23.33 -21.18 -9.72
C SER A 760 -23.35 -21.44 -11.22
N THR A 761 -24.14 -22.43 -11.65
CA THR A 761 -24.51 -22.61 -13.05
C THR A 761 -25.95 -23.08 -13.19
N ASN A 762 -26.59 -22.71 -14.31
CA ASN A 762 -27.85 -23.27 -14.75
C ASN A 762 -27.71 -23.84 -16.16
N GLY A 763 -27.57 -25.17 -16.27
CA GLY A 763 -27.41 -25.89 -17.53
C GLY A 763 -25.97 -25.97 -18.05
N GLY A 764 -25.71 -26.97 -18.90
CA GLY A 764 -24.38 -27.31 -19.43
C GLY A 764 -24.08 -28.81 -19.26
N PRO A 765 -23.03 -29.35 -19.90
CA PRO A 765 -22.67 -30.76 -19.76
C PRO A 765 -22.31 -31.12 -18.30
N PHE A 766 -21.59 -30.24 -17.61
CA PHE A 766 -21.24 -30.36 -16.19
C PHE A 766 -21.16 -28.98 -15.53
N GLY A 767 -21.15 -28.93 -14.20
CA GLY A 767 -21.00 -27.68 -13.44
C GLY A 767 -19.56 -27.27 -13.19
N ILE A 768 -18.80 -28.15 -12.54
CA ILE A 768 -17.37 -28.01 -12.28
C ILE A 768 -16.66 -29.29 -12.77
N SER A 769 -15.54 -29.15 -13.46
CA SER A 769 -14.68 -30.28 -13.84
C SER A 769 -13.22 -30.03 -13.46
N LEU A 770 -12.63 -30.98 -12.73
CA LEU A 770 -11.26 -30.96 -12.20
C LEU A 770 -10.56 -32.29 -12.51
N VAL A 771 -9.82 -32.34 -13.62
CA VAL A 771 -9.28 -33.58 -14.19
C VAL A 771 -7.75 -33.57 -14.24
N GLN A 772 -7.09 -34.66 -13.84
CA GLN A 772 -5.62 -34.81 -13.90
C GLN A 772 -4.89 -33.59 -13.31
N SER A 773 -5.35 -33.10 -12.15
CA SER A 773 -4.97 -31.80 -11.58
C SER A 773 -4.66 -31.94 -10.09
N GLN A 774 -3.88 -31.03 -9.53
CA GLN A 774 -3.34 -31.18 -8.17
C GLN A 774 -3.52 -29.93 -7.32
N GLY A 775 -3.41 -30.06 -6.00
CA GLY A 775 -3.62 -28.98 -5.04
C GLY A 775 -5.05 -28.95 -4.47
N ASN A 776 -5.65 -27.77 -4.33
CA ASN A 776 -6.91 -27.56 -3.61
C ASN A 776 -7.84 -26.55 -4.32
N LEU A 777 -9.11 -26.92 -4.48
CA LEU A 777 -10.22 -25.99 -4.73
C LEU A 777 -11.11 -25.90 -3.49
N THR A 778 -11.41 -24.69 -3.03
CA THR A 778 -12.29 -24.44 -1.89
C THR A 778 -13.44 -23.49 -2.27
N ILE A 779 -14.68 -23.89 -1.99
CA ILE A 779 -15.87 -23.04 -2.08
C ILE A 779 -16.35 -22.72 -0.66
N LYS A 780 -16.42 -21.43 -0.34
CA LYS A 780 -16.60 -20.87 1.01
C LYS A 780 -17.95 -20.15 1.13
N GLY A 781 -19.04 -20.92 1.20
CA GLY A 781 -20.33 -20.40 1.62
C GLY A 781 -20.31 -19.84 3.06
N ASN A 782 -21.29 -19.01 3.39
CA ASN A 782 -21.30 -18.13 4.57
C ASN A 782 -22.10 -18.67 5.78
N GLY A 783 -22.61 -19.89 5.71
CA GLY A 783 -23.49 -20.48 6.73
C GLY A 783 -24.95 -20.68 6.31
N ALA A 784 -25.42 -19.96 5.29
CA ALA A 784 -26.74 -20.18 4.69
C ALA A 784 -26.68 -21.22 3.56
N LEU A 785 -27.73 -22.04 3.40
CA LEU A 785 -27.84 -22.97 2.24
C LEU A 785 -27.78 -22.20 0.91
N GLY A 786 -27.16 -22.79 -0.11
CA GLY A 786 -26.90 -22.16 -1.41
C GLY A 786 -25.93 -20.96 -1.39
N SER A 787 -25.35 -20.58 -0.26
CA SER A 787 -24.40 -19.45 -0.19
C SER A 787 -23.05 -19.73 -0.85
N GLY A 788 -22.66 -21.01 -0.97
CA GLY A 788 -21.57 -21.49 -1.81
C GLY A 788 -21.91 -21.51 -3.31
N GLY A 789 -23.10 -21.05 -3.70
CA GLY A 789 -23.62 -21.09 -5.06
C GLY A 789 -24.59 -22.26 -5.30
N VAL A 790 -25.12 -22.32 -6.51
CA VAL A 790 -26.12 -23.31 -6.95
C VAL A 790 -25.75 -23.86 -8.32
N ILE A 791 -25.43 -25.16 -8.38
CA ILE A 791 -25.12 -25.89 -9.61
C ILE A 791 -26.34 -26.72 -9.98
N GLN A 792 -27.04 -26.35 -11.05
CA GLN A 792 -28.33 -26.95 -11.39
C GLN A 792 -28.54 -27.27 -12.87
N ASN A 793 -29.36 -28.29 -13.12
CA ASN A 793 -29.78 -28.78 -14.44
C ASN A 793 -28.60 -29.13 -15.39
N THR A 794 -27.46 -29.57 -14.84
CA THR A 794 -26.30 -30.06 -15.60
C THR A 794 -26.35 -31.59 -15.78
N GLY A 795 -25.42 -32.17 -16.55
CA GLY A 795 -25.09 -33.59 -16.43
C GLY A 795 -24.49 -33.87 -15.07
N GLU A 796 -23.18 -33.73 -14.92
CA GLU A 796 -22.52 -33.89 -13.63
C GLU A 796 -22.39 -32.54 -12.91
N GLY A 797 -22.85 -32.42 -11.66
CA GLY A 797 -22.71 -31.18 -10.90
C GLY A 797 -21.24 -30.85 -10.62
N LEU A 798 -20.50 -31.81 -10.10
CA LEU A 798 -19.04 -31.80 -9.99
C LEU A 798 -18.46 -33.09 -10.56
N ILE A 799 -17.44 -32.95 -11.42
CA ILE A 799 -16.53 -34.02 -11.83
C ILE A 799 -15.18 -33.77 -11.17
N THR A 800 -14.66 -34.78 -10.48
CA THR A 800 -13.24 -34.86 -10.10
C THR A 800 -12.67 -36.18 -10.65
N ASN A 801 -11.50 -36.13 -11.30
CA ASN A 801 -10.80 -37.33 -11.74
C ASN A 801 -9.29 -37.16 -11.56
N SER A 802 -8.68 -38.01 -10.74
CA SER A 802 -7.25 -37.93 -10.40
C SER A 802 -6.91 -36.52 -9.88
N PHE A 803 -7.59 -36.14 -8.78
CA PHE A 803 -7.54 -34.78 -8.22
C PHE A 803 -6.95 -34.72 -6.80
N GLY A 804 -6.53 -33.52 -6.40
CA GLY A 804 -6.09 -33.22 -5.04
C GLY A 804 -7.26 -33.14 -4.06
N ILE A 805 -7.58 -31.92 -3.60
CA ILE A 805 -8.56 -31.68 -2.54
C ILE A 805 -9.70 -30.79 -3.05
N ALA A 806 -10.94 -31.24 -2.89
CA ALA A 806 -12.16 -30.48 -3.16
C ALA A 806 -12.91 -30.19 -1.85
N ASN A 807 -12.90 -28.93 -1.41
CA ASN A 807 -13.57 -28.47 -0.18
C ASN A 807 -14.82 -27.64 -0.51
N LEU A 808 -16.02 -28.15 -0.21
CA LEU A 808 -17.30 -27.59 -0.66
C LEU A 808 -18.19 -27.23 0.54
N SER A 809 -18.30 -25.94 0.87
CA SER A 809 -19.11 -25.47 2.00
C SER A 809 -20.37 -24.73 1.55
N TYR A 810 -21.53 -25.19 2.01
CA TYR A 810 -22.87 -24.61 1.77
C TYR A 810 -23.23 -24.38 0.29
N ILE A 811 -22.78 -25.28 -0.59
CA ILE A 811 -23.15 -25.28 -2.01
C ILE A 811 -24.38 -26.18 -2.25
N ASP A 812 -25.22 -25.80 -3.20
CA ASP A 812 -26.41 -26.56 -3.61
C ASP A 812 -26.20 -27.21 -4.99
N PHE A 813 -26.51 -28.50 -5.10
CA PHE A 813 -26.56 -29.26 -6.34
C PHE A 813 -28.02 -29.69 -6.60
N THR A 814 -28.65 -29.20 -7.67
CA THR A 814 -30.11 -29.37 -7.88
C THR A 814 -30.43 -29.88 -9.29
N ASN A 815 -31.16 -30.99 -9.39
CA ASN A 815 -31.66 -31.57 -10.66
C ASN A 815 -30.56 -31.88 -11.70
N ASN A 816 -29.36 -32.27 -11.26
CA ASN A 816 -28.28 -32.70 -12.15
C ASN A 816 -28.45 -34.19 -12.53
N ALA A 817 -27.85 -34.68 -13.62
CA ALA A 817 -27.84 -36.12 -13.90
C ALA A 817 -27.07 -36.92 -12.84
N VAL A 818 -25.95 -36.38 -12.33
CA VAL A 818 -25.27 -36.85 -11.11
C VAL A 818 -24.93 -35.63 -10.25
N GLY A 819 -25.15 -35.70 -8.94
CA GLY A 819 -24.85 -34.59 -8.04
C GLY A 819 -23.35 -34.29 -8.00
N ILE A 820 -22.55 -35.28 -7.59
CA ILE A 820 -21.09 -35.28 -7.62
C ILE A 820 -20.61 -36.65 -8.12
N GLN A 821 -19.73 -36.65 -9.12
CA GLN A 821 -18.93 -37.79 -9.53
C GLN A 821 -17.46 -37.54 -9.19
N SER A 822 -16.84 -38.50 -8.51
CA SER A 822 -15.47 -38.39 -8.04
C SER A 822 -14.69 -39.68 -8.27
N GLU A 823 -13.49 -39.55 -8.84
CA GLU A 823 -12.59 -40.66 -9.08
C GLU A 823 -11.16 -40.31 -8.65
N LYS A 824 -10.54 -41.15 -7.82
CA LYS A 824 -9.12 -41.06 -7.44
C LYS A 824 -8.75 -39.68 -6.87
N THR A 825 -9.66 -39.06 -6.12
CA THR A 825 -9.44 -37.77 -5.44
C THR A 825 -8.78 -37.99 -4.09
N SER A 826 -7.82 -37.14 -3.74
CA SER A 826 -7.07 -37.26 -2.48
C SER A 826 -7.97 -36.95 -1.28
N GLN A 827 -8.86 -35.96 -1.40
CA GLN A 827 -9.91 -35.69 -0.42
C GLN A 827 -11.10 -34.92 -1.04
N LEU A 828 -12.32 -35.41 -0.84
CA LEU A 828 -13.57 -34.71 -1.15
C LEU A 828 -14.32 -34.38 0.16
N VAL A 829 -14.65 -33.11 0.38
CA VAL A 829 -15.32 -32.62 1.59
C VAL A 829 -16.56 -31.81 1.25
N LEU A 830 -17.71 -32.20 1.82
CA LEU A 830 -18.95 -31.44 1.83
C LEU A 830 -19.29 -31.03 3.26
N SER A 831 -19.61 -29.75 3.49
CA SER A 831 -20.02 -29.23 4.80
C SER A 831 -21.19 -28.26 4.67
N GLY A 832 -22.33 -28.59 5.28
CA GLY A 832 -23.54 -27.76 5.22
C GLY A 832 -24.19 -27.66 3.83
N SER A 833 -23.79 -28.54 2.90
CA SER A 833 -24.18 -28.51 1.49
C SER A 833 -25.50 -29.27 1.23
N ARG A 834 -26.12 -29.06 0.07
CA ARG A 834 -27.39 -29.69 -0.31
C ARG A 834 -27.31 -30.37 -1.68
N ILE A 835 -27.88 -31.57 -1.82
CA ILE A 835 -27.99 -32.30 -3.10
C ILE A 835 -29.40 -32.86 -3.27
N THR A 836 -30.14 -32.38 -4.28
CA THR A 836 -31.55 -32.72 -4.48
C THR A 836 -31.92 -32.97 -5.94
N GLY A 837 -32.86 -33.89 -6.16
CA GLY A 837 -33.46 -34.11 -7.48
C GLY A 837 -32.54 -34.72 -8.54
N SER A 838 -31.35 -35.21 -8.16
CA SER A 838 -30.40 -35.76 -9.14
C SER A 838 -30.93 -37.09 -9.69
N THR A 839 -30.87 -37.30 -11.01
CA THR A 839 -31.48 -38.50 -11.61
C THR A 839 -30.67 -39.76 -11.34
N GLY A 840 -29.35 -39.66 -11.27
CA GLY A 840 -28.43 -40.65 -10.70
C GLY A 840 -28.09 -40.35 -9.24
N PHE A 841 -26.96 -40.87 -8.76
CA PHE A 841 -26.50 -40.70 -7.38
C PHE A 841 -26.32 -39.22 -7.00
N ALA A 842 -26.52 -38.92 -5.71
CA ALA A 842 -26.16 -37.62 -5.16
C ALA A 842 -24.63 -37.47 -5.05
N ILE A 843 -23.94 -38.53 -4.61
CA ILE A 843 -22.48 -38.64 -4.56
C ILE A 843 -22.09 -40.04 -5.04
N ASP A 844 -21.26 -40.12 -6.07
CA ASP A 844 -20.67 -41.34 -6.60
C ASP A 844 -19.14 -41.24 -6.55
N SER A 845 -18.51 -41.96 -5.63
CA SER A 845 -17.12 -41.77 -5.21
C SER A 845 -16.30 -43.04 -5.41
N MET A 846 -15.36 -43.06 -6.35
CA MET A 846 -14.61 -44.24 -6.77
C MET A 846 -13.10 -44.09 -6.54
N ASN A 847 -12.56 -44.85 -5.58
CA ASN A 847 -11.15 -44.79 -5.12
C ASN A 847 -10.71 -43.44 -4.51
N ASP A 848 -11.65 -42.61 -4.06
CA ASP A 848 -11.30 -41.41 -3.30
C ASP A 848 -10.68 -41.80 -1.96
N ALA A 849 -9.48 -41.31 -1.67
CA ALA A 849 -8.73 -41.70 -0.48
C ALA A 849 -9.41 -41.23 0.82
N THR A 850 -10.22 -40.17 0.76
CA THR A 850 -11.07 -39.70 1.86
C THR A 850 -12.31 -38.95 1.33
N LEU A 851 -13.51 -39.47 1.63
CA LEU A 851 -14.79 -38.78 1.46
C LEU A 851 -15.32 -38.28 2.81
N VAL A 852 -15.69 -37.00 2.89
CA VAL A 852 -16.29 -36.37 4.07
C VAL A 852 -17.60 -35.68 3.69
N VAL A 853 -18.69 -36.01 4.38
CA VAL A 853 -20.02 -35.39 4.25
C VAL A 853 -20.51 -35.00 5.64
N GLN A 854 -20.58 -33.70 5.93
CA GLN A 854 -20.95 -33.18 7.25
C GLN A 854 -22.13 -32.21 7.18
N ASN A 855 -23.06 -32.32 8.13
CA ASN A 855 -24.18 -31.39 8.33
C ASN A 855 -25.01 -31.09 7.06
N SER A 856 -25.05 -32.03 6.11
CA SER A 856 -25.53 -31.81 4.75
C SER A 856 -26.94 -32.40 4.52
N GLN A 857 -27.62 -31.94 3.47
CA GLN A 857 -28.99 -32.37 3.12
C GLN A 857 -29.01 -33.09 1.77
N ILE A 858 -29.36 -34.36 1.75
CA ILE A 858 -29.39 -35.19 0.53
C ILE A 858 -30.78 -35.81 0.42
N THR A 859 -31.58 -35.45 -0.58
CA THR A 859 -32.96 -35.95 -0.69
C THR A 859 -33.47 -36.06 -2.12
N GLY A 860 -34.16 -37.18 -2.42
CA GLY A 860 -34.85 -37.38 -3.69
C GLY A 860 -33.89 -37.48 -4.88
N ASN A 861 -32.82 -38.27 -4.73
CA ASN A 861 -31.85 -38.56 -5.78
C ASN A 861 -31.96 -40.05 -6.21
N GLY A 862 -31.36 -40.41 -7.35
CA GLY A 862 -31.27 -41.77 -7.86
C GLY A 862 -32.46 -42.22 -8.74
N THR A 863 -32.19 -43.11 -9.69
CA THR A 863 -33.20 -43.93 -10.39
C THR A 863 -33.51 -45.17 -9.57
N ILE A 864 -34.57 -45.90 -9.88
CA ILE A 864 -34.87 -47.17 -9.20
C ILE A 864 -33.68 -48.14 -9.34
N ALA A 865 -33.20 -48.64 -8.20
CA ALA A 865 -31.95 -49.40 -7.99
C ALA A 865 -30.63 -48.56 -7.95
N GLY A 866 -30.69 -47.25 -8.16
CA GLY A 866 -29.66 -46.29 -7.76
C GLY A 866 -29.96 -45.68 -6.40
N GLY A 867 -28.93 -45.27 -5.66
CA GLY A 867 -29.02 -44.76 -4.30
C GLY A 867 -28.60 -43.30 -4.14
N SER A 868 -28.46 -42.84 -2.90
CA SER A 868 -28.08 -41.47 -2.58
C SER A 868 -26.57 -41.28 -2.53
N ILE A 869 -25.85 -41.98 -1.64
CA ILE A 869 -24.38 -41.97 -1.58
C ILE A 869 -23.84 -43.36 -1.95
N ARG A 870 -22.87 -43.40 -2.85
CA ARG A 870 -22.09 -44.62 -3.17
C ARG A 870 -20.60 -44.38 -3.07
N VAL A 871 -19.89 -45.30 -2.42
CA VAL A 871 -18.44 -45.30 -2.23
C VAL A 871 -17.87 -46.62 -2.77
N GLN A 872 -16.94 -46.55 -3.71
CA GLN A 872 -16.45 -47.69 -4.47
C GLN A 872 -14.93 -47.81 -4.43
N ALA A 873 -14.42 -49.04 -4.57
CA ALA A 873 -13.03 -49.30 -4.92
C ALA A 873 -12.93 -50.25 -6.12
N ASP A 874 -12.17 -49.86 -7.14
CA ASP A 874 -11.73 -50.70 -8.26
C ASP A 874 -10.22 -51.01 -8.23
N THR A 875 -9.48 -50.48 -7.25
CA THR A 875 -8.06 -50.77 -6.99
C THR A 875 -7.82 -51.06 -5.51
N LEU A 876 -6.76 -51.82 -5.23
CA LEU A 876 -6.20 -51.93 -3.89
C LEU A 876 -5.83 -50.54 -3.35
N GLY A 877 -6.04 -50.34 -2.05
CA GLY A 877 -5.82 -49.07 -1.36
C GLY A 877 -6.36 -49.09 0.06
N THR A 878 -6.34 -47.92 0.71
CA THR A 878 -7.06 -47.68 1.97
C THR A 878 -7.93 -46.45 1.77
N PHE A 879 -9.24 -46.64 1.93
CA PHE A 879 -10.25 -45.62 1.62
C PHE A 879 -11.00 -45.24 2.90
N ASN A 880 -11.16 -43.93 3.11
CA ASN A 880 -11.76 -43.38 4.32
C ASN A 880 -13.10 -42.71 4.00
N SER A 881 -14.11 -42.90 4.85
CA SER A 881 -15.41 -42.27 4.70
C SER A 881 -15.94 -41.74 6.03
N GLN A 882 -16.42 -40.50 6.04
CA GLN A 882 -17.00 -39.86 7.22
C GLN A 882 -18.30 -39.16 6.83
N ILE A 883 -19.44 -39.70 7.27
CA ILE A 883 -20.77 -39.16 7.01
C ILE A 883 -21.39 -38.83 8.38
N SER A 884 -21.57 -37.54 8.68
CA SER A 884 -22.06 -37.14 10.01
C SER A 884 -22.97 -35.91 10.03
N GLY A 885 -23.84 -35.85 11.05
CA GLY A 885 -24.78 -34.75 11.28
C GLY A 885 -25.77 -34.47 10.14
N SER A 886 -25.86 -35.37 9.15
CA SER A 886 -26.51 -35.11 7.87
C SER A 886 -27.92 -35.72 7.81
N THR A 887 -28.77 -35.16 6.96
CA THR A 887 -30.12 -35.68 6.67
C THR A 887 -30.12 -36.29 5.28
N ILE A 888 -30.40 -37.59 5.20
CA ILE A 888 -30.38 -38.37 3.96
C ILE A 888 -31.76 -39.03 3.76
N THR A 889 -32.40 -38.78 2.62
CA THR A 889 -33.72 -39.31 2.28
C THR A 889 -33.68 -39.98 0.91
N ASP A 890 -33.70 -41.31 0.92
CA ASP A 890 -33.62 -42.15 -0.26
C ASP A 890 -34.97 -42.79 -0.61
N ALA A 891 -35.38 -42.67 -1.86
CA ALA A 891 -36.63 -43.25 -2.37
C ALA A 891 -36.44 -44.46 -3.29
N ASN A 892 -35.20 -44.75 -3.69
CA ASN A 892 -34.90 -45.38 -4.97
C ASN A 892 -33.91 -46.55 -4.89
N GLY A 893 -33.14 -46.68 -3.82
CA GLY A 893 -32.08 -47.69 -3.68
C GLY A 893 -31.61 -47.85 -2.24
N THR A 894 -30.28 -47.88 -2.07
CA THR A 894 -29.57 -47.87 -0.80
C THR A 894 -29.20 -46.42 -0.46
N ALA A 895 -29.48 -45.94 0.75
CA ALA A 895 -29.18 -44.55 1.12
C ALA A 895 -27.67 -44.28 1.24
N ILE A 896 -26.90 -45.23 1.78
CA ILE A 896 -25.43 -45.21 1.82
C ILE A 896 -24.91 -46.60 1.46
N GLU A 897 -24.21 -46.71 0.32
CA GLU A 897 -23.63 -47.97 -0.17
C GLU A 897 -22.10 -47.90 -0.26
N TYR A 898 -21.43 -48.93 0.27
CA TYR A 898 -20.00 -49.20 0.05
C TYR A 898 -19.86 -50.48 -0.77
N LEU A 899 -19.10 -50.43 -1.86
CA LEU A 899 -19.01 -51.52 -2.84
C LEU A 899 -17.57 -51.73 -3.34
N THR A 900 -17.02 -52.93 -3.12
CA THR A 900 -15.77 -53.35 -3.78
C THR A 900 -16.07 -53.95 -5.16
N LEU A 901 -15.46 -53.41 -6.21
CA LEU A 901 -15.47 -53.99 -7.56
C LEU A 901 -14.37 -55.06 -7.68
N PRO A 902 -14.42 -55.98 -8.67
CA PRO A 902 -13.56 -57.19 -8.69
C PRO A 902 -12.04 -56.92 -8.61
N THR A 903 -11.57 -55.81 -9.17
CA THR A 903 -10.15 -55.39 -9.15
C THR A 903 -9.73 -54.67 -7.87
N GLY A 904 -10.69 -54.25 -7.03
CA GLY A 904 -10.46 -53.67 -5.71
C GLY A 904 -10.46 -54.70 -4.56
N ALA A 905 -10.69 -55.98 -4.84
CA ALA A 905 -10.77 -57.03 -3.82
C ALA A 905 -9.48 -57.12 -2.98
N GLY A 906 -9.61 -56.94 -1.66
CA GLY A 906 -8.51 -56.81 -0.71
C GLY A 906 -8.20 -55.36 -0.29
N ALA A 907 -8.88 -54.36 -0.85
CA ALA A 907 -8.80 -52.97 -0.37
C ALA A 907 -9.32 -52.83 1.07
N SER A 908 -8.78 -51.88 1.82
CA SER A 908 -9.20 -51.61 3.20
C SER A 908 -10.17 -50.43 3.28
N LEU A 909 -11.25 -50.55 4.06
CA LEU A 909 -12.23 -49.51 4.31
C LEU A 909 -12.22 -49.08 5.78
N ALA A 910 -12.08 -47.77 6.01
CA ALA A 910 -12.42 -47.14 7.29
C ALA A 910 -13.65 -46.25 7.10
N SER A 911 -14.75 -46.52 7.81
CA SER A 911 -15.99 -45.72 7.68
C SER A 911 -16.56 -45.32 9.03
N THR A 912 -16.98 -44.05 9.13
CA THR A 912 -17.73 -43.49 10.25
C THR A 912 -19.03 -42.89 9.76
N ILE A 913 -20.16 -43.43 10.21
CA ILE A 913 -21.51 -42.91 9.97
C ILE A 913 -22.09 -42.53 11.33
N GLN A 914 -22.13 -41.23 11.65
CA GLN A 914 -22.44 -40.77 13.01
C GLN A 914 -23.47 -39.63 13.10
N SER A 915 -24.46 -39.77 13.98
CA SER A 915 -25.45 -38.74 14.30
C SER A 915 -26.26 -38.23 13.10
N ASN A 916 -26.47 -39.06 12.08
CA ASN A 916 -27.28 -38.73 10.91
C ASN A 916 -28.76 -39.06 11.14
N THR A 917 -29.65 -38.40 10.38
CA THR A 917 -31.03 -38.85 10.18
C THR A 917 -31.16 -39.43 8.77
N ILE A 918 -31.47 -40.73 8.67
CA ILE A 918 -31.47 -41.46 7.40
C ILE A 918 -32.83 -42.14 7.21
N THR A 919 -33.52 -41.84 6.11
CA THR A 919 -34.82 -42.41 5.76
C THR A 919 -34.73 -43.11 4.42
N GLY A 920 -35.20 -44.36 4.35
CA GLY A 920 -35.32 -45.13 3.11
C GLY A 920 -36.76 -45.57 2.85
N TYR A 921 -37.23 -45.43 1.60
CA TYR A 921 -38.57 -45.84 1.17
C TYR A 921 -38.60 -47.06 0.23
N ARG A 922 -37.44 -47.58 -0.21
CA ARG A 922 -37.42 -48.74 -1.13
C ARG A 922 -37.44 -50.07 -0.38
N GLY A 923 -38.52 -50.83 -0.59
CA GLY A 923 -38.65 -52.19 -0.06
C GLY A 923 -37.51 -53.12 -0.47
N SER A 924 -37.24 -54.11 0.37
CA SER A 924 -36.16 -55.11 0.22
C SER A 924 -34.75 -54.55 0.01
N SER A 925 -34.51 -53.27 0.29
CA SER A 925 -33.19 -52.63 0.20
C SER A 925 -32.61 -52.36 1.60
N PRO A 926 -31.28 -52.49 1.79
CA PRO A 926 -30.62 -51.95 2.97
C PRO A 926 -30.64 -50.41 2.94
N ILE A 927 -30.63 -49.77 4.11
CA ILE A 927 -30.48 -48.31 4.22
C ILE A 927 -28.99 -47.95 4.24
N ILE A 928 -28.22 -48.61 5.11
CA ILE A 928 -26.75 -48.59 5.09
C ILE A 928 -26.27 -49.98 4.66
N HIS A 929 -25.42 -50.05 3.63
CA HIS A 929 -24.89 -51.28 3.06
C HIS A 929 -23.36 -51.22 2.96
N PHE A 930 -22.68 -52.18 3.59
CA PHE A 930 -21.25 -52.40 3.41
C PHE A 930 -21.05 -53.74 2.68
N ASN A 931 -20.98 -53.71 1.35
CA ASN A 931 -20.66 -54.87 0.51
C ASN A 931 -19.19 -54.79 0.08
N TRP A 932 -18.29 -55.05 1.03
CA TRP A 932 -16.89 -54.72 0.88
C TRP A 932 -15.99 -55.94 1.06
N ASN A 933 -15.26 -56.29 0.01
CA ASN A 933 -14.39 -57.46 -0.09
C ASN A 933 -12.97 -57.08 0.32
N GLY A 934 -12.64 -57.21 1.60
CA GLY A 934 -11.39 -56.76 2.20
C GLY A 934 -11.57 -56.09 3.57
N PRO A 935 -10.47 -55.80 4.30
CA PRO A 935 -10.53 -55.40 5.70
C PRO A 935 -11.43 -54.19 5.99
N GLN A 936 -12.29 -54.30 6.99
CA GLN A 936 -13.28 -53.27 7.36
C GLN A 936 -13.08 -52.76 8.79
N SER A 937 -13.08 -51.44 8.97
CA SER A 937 -13.11 -50.75 10.27
C SER A 937 -14.28 -49.77 10.29
N LEU A 938 -15.38 -50.15 10.95
CA LEU A 938 -16.68 -49.48 10.84
C LEU A 938 -17.16 -48.91 12.17
N LEU A 939 -17.62 -47.66 12.16
CA LEU A 939 -18.33 -47.00 13.26
C LEU A 939 -19.67 -46.48 12.76
N VAL A 940 -20.77 -47.15 13.11
CA VAL A 940 -22.14 -46.69 12.85
C VAL A 940 -22.77 -46.32 14.20
N SER A 941 -22.79 -45.03 14.55
CA SER A 941 -23.22 -44.62 15.89
C SER A 941 -24.21 -43.45 15.97
N ASN A 942 -25.11 -43.51 16.95
CA ASN A 942 -26.06 -42.44 17.29
C ASN A 942 -26.97 -41.98 16.12
N ASN A 943 -27.11 -42.77 15.05
CA ASN A 943 -27.94 -42.42 13.91
C ASN A 943 -29.42 -42.70 14.18
N ARG A 944 -30.31 -41.92 13.56
CA ARG A 944 -31.75 -42.15 13.54
C ARG A 944 -32.16 -42.66 12.16
N ILE A 945 -32.48 -43.94 12.09
CA ILE A 945 -32.76 -44.69 10.87
C ILE A 945 -34.27 -44.97 10.78
N TYR A 946 -34.85 -44.74 9.60
CA TYR A 946 -36.27 -44.97 9.32
C TYR A 946 -36.43 -45.81 8.04
N ALA A 947 -36.94 -47.04 8.19
CA ALA A 947 -37.33 -47.92 7.10
C ALA A 947 -38.84 -47.84 6.87
N GLN A 948 -39.25 -47.31 5.73
CA GLN A 948 -40.65 -46.98 5.45
C GLN A 948 -41.37 -48.01 4.57
N ALA A 949 -40.68 -49.05 4.12
CA ALA A 949 -41.23 -50.12 3.29
C ALA A 949 -40.84 -51.52 3.80
N ALA A 950 -41.51 -52.55 3.28
CA ALA A 950 -41.34 -53.93 3.73
C ALA A 950 -40.00 -54.54 3.30
N GLY A 951 -39.49 -55.52 4.06
CA GLY A 951 -38.28 -56.28 3.73
C GLY A 951 -36.95 -55.50 3.88
N MET A 952 -36.99 -54.24 4.31
CA MET A 952 -35.82 -53.38 4.39
C MET A 952 -34.85 -53.79 5.51
N THR A 953 -33.55 -53.55 5.32
CA THR A 953 -32.54 -53.72 6.38
C THR A 953 -32.01 -52.37 6.85
N GLY A 954 -31.89 -52.14 8.17
CA GLY A 954 -31.40 -50.86 8.71
C GLY A 954 -29.90 -50.67 8.45
N VAL A 955 -29.09 -51.62 8.93
CA VAL A 955 -27.65 -51.71 8.66
C VAL A 955 -27.34 -53.12 8.17
N PHE A 956 -26.71 -53.25 7.01
CA PHE A 956 -26.24 -54.53 6.47
C PHE A 956 -24.73 -54.46 6.24
N ILE A 957 -23.98 -55.35 6.91
CA ILE A 957 -22.55 -55.56 6.73
C ILE A 957 -22.35 -56.91 6.04
N GLN A 958 -21.61 -56.91 4.93
CA GLN A 958 -21.28 -58.08 4.14
C GLN A 958 -19.78 -58.06 3.76
N GLU A 959 -19.03 -59.02 4.29
CA GLU A 959 -17.65 -59.32 3.91
C GLU A 959 -17.60 -60.71 3.25
N PRO A 960 -17.49 -60.81 1.91
CA PRO A 960 -17.35 -62.09 1.20
C PRO A 960 -15.95 -62.73 1.27
N SER A 961 -14.90 -62.04 1.72
CA SER A 961 -13.55 -62.59 1.86
C SER A 961 -13.39 -63.45 3.12
N ALA A 962 -12.93 -64.68 2.94
CA ALA A 962 -12.64 -65.62 4.03
C ALA A 962 -11.34 -65.31 4.81
N THR A 963 -10.51 -64.35 4.37
CA THR A 963 -9.19 -64.07 4.96
C THR A 963 -9.05 -62.69 5.59
N ALA A 964 -9.97 -61.77 5.29
CA ALA A 964 -9.98 -60.43 5.87
C ALA A 964 -10.76 -60.40 7.21
N SER A 965 -10.84 -59.21 7.80
CA SER A 965 -11.43 -58.98 9.12
C SER A 965 -12.44 -57.84 9.12
N VAL A 966 -13.55 -58.06 9.83
CA VAL A 966 -14.58 -57.04 10.09
C VAL A 966 -14.48 -56.58 11.54
N ASN A 967 -13.97 -55.38 11.77
CA ASN A 967 -14.07 -54.69 13.06
C ASN A 967 -15.20 -53.65 12.96
N ALA A 968 -16.28 -53.83 13.71
CA ALA A 968 -17.48 -52.99 13.55
C ALA A 968 -18.15 -52.64 14.89
N GLN A 969 -18.25 -51.34 15.18
CA GLN A 969 -19.07 -50.79 16.25
C GLN A 969 -20.38 -50.25 15.68
N VAL A 970 -21.49 -50.90 15.98
CA VAL A 970 -22.86 -50.44 15.70
C VAL A 970 -23.50 -50.09 17.03
N SER A 971 -23.54 -48.80 17.41
CA SER A 971 -23.97 -48.43 18.77
C SER A 971 -24.80 -47.16 18.94
N GLY A 972 -25.80 -47.20 19.82
CA GLY A 972 -26.65 -46.04 20.15
C GLY A 972 -27.61 -45.62 19.02
N ASN A 973 -27.75 -46.40 17.96
CA ASN A 973 -28.63 -46.06 16.84
C ASN A 973 -30.10 -46.32 17.20
N THR A 974 -31.01 -45.47 16.72
CA THR A 974 -32.46 -45.72 16.79
C THR A 974 -32.97 -46.08 15.41
N MET A 975 -33.42 -47.32 15.21
CA MET A 975 -33.93 -47.85 13.94
C MET A 975 -35.44 -48.11 14.07
N ASN A 976 -36.24 -47.56 13.17
CA ASN A 976 -37.70 -47.71 13.19
C ASN A 976 -38.19 -48.25 11.85
N PHE A 977 -38.95 -49.34 11.88
CA PHE A 977 -39.48 -50.05 10.72
C PHE A 977 -41.00 -49.90 10.69
N ALA A 978 -41.51 -49.12 9.73
CA ALA A 978 -42.94 -48.82 9.60
C ALA A 978 -43.74 -49.93 8.88
N SER A 979 -43.07 -51.00 8.44
CA SER A 979 -43.66 -52.08 7.64
C SER A 979 -43.07 -53.44 8.03
N SER A 980 -43.60 -54.52 7.43
CA SER A 980 -43.28 -55.90 7.77
C SER A 980 -41.92 -56.38 7.22
N GLN A 981 -41.42 -57.51 7.74
CA GLN A 981 -40.19 -58.18 7.30
C GLN A 981 -38.91 -57.33 7.41
N GLY A 982 -38.92 -56.27 8.23
CA GLY A 982 -37.75 -55.43 8.45
C GLY A 982 -36.65 -56.17 9.22
N THR A 983 -35.37 -55.94 8.88
CA THR A 983 -34.22 -56.41 9.66
C THR A 983 -33.45 -55.23 10.24
N GLY A 984 -33.21 -55.20 11.56
CA GLY A 984 -32.51 -54.09 12.21
C GLY A 984 -31.05 -53.99 11.78
N LEU A 985 -30.23 -54.91 12.29
CA LEU A 985 -28.85 -55.14 11.86
C LEU A 985 -28.72 -56.52 11.20
N SER A 986 -28.00 -56.61 10.10
CA SER A 986 -27.55 -57.86 9.49
C SER A 986 -26.03 -57.85 9.32
N VAL A 987 -25.34 -58.92 9.72
CA VAL A 987 -23.90 -59.09 9.53
C VAL A 987 -23.61 -60.45 8.91
N ILE A 988 -22.96 -60.46 7.75
CA ILE A 988 -22.41 -61.65 7.10
C ILE A 988 -20.91 -61.46 6.97
N ALA A 989 -20.13 -62.27 7.70
CA ALA A 989 -18.67 -62.25 7.67
C ALA A 989 -18.13 -63.62 7.27
N ALA A 990 -17.53 -63.70 6.08
CA ALA A 990 -16.86 -64.92 5.61
C ALA A 990 -15.54 -65.16 6.38
N GLY A 991 -14.81 -64.09 6.68
CA GLY A 991 -13.58 -64.08 7.47
C GLY A 991 -13.80 -63.85 8.96
N THR A 992 -12.78 -63.33 9.64
CA THR A 992 -12.81 -63.07 11.08
C THR A 992 -13.64 -61.81 11.41
N SER A 993 -14.22 -61.75 12.61
CA SER A 993 -15.02 -60.60 13.03
C SER A 993 -14.84 -60.22 14.50
N SER A 994 -15.05 -58.93 14.79
CA SER A 994 -14.98 -58.32 16.11
C SER A 994 -16.07 -57.25 16.21
N LEU A 995 -17.25 -57.66 16.67
CA LEU A 995 -18.45 -56.82 16.63
C LEU A 995 -18.77 -56.20 18.00
N THR A 996 -19.04 -54.90 18.04
CA THR A 996 -19.65 -54.22 19.20
C THR A 996 -21.03 -53.72 18.79
N VAL A 997 -22.07 -54.47 19.17
CA VAL A 997 -23.48 -54.15 18.90
C VAL A 997 -24.12 -53.72 20.22
N ALA A 998 -24.08 -52.41 20.52
CA ALA A 998 -24.39 -51.91 21.85
C ALA A 998 -25.44 -50.79 21.87
N THR A 999 -26.33 -50.78 22.87
CA THR A 999 -27.28 -49.67 23.13
C THR A 999 -28.17 -49.23 21.96
N ASN A 1000 -28.35 -50.05 20.92
CA ASN A 1000 -29.25 -49.73 19.81
C ASN A 1000 -30.71 -49.93 20.22
N THR A 1001 -31.61 -49.09 19.72
CA THR A 1001 -33.06 -49.24 19.85
C THR A 1001 -33.65 -49.60 18.48
N ILE A 1002 -34.34 -50.74 18.38
CA ILE A 1002 -34.86 -51.30 17.12
C ILE A 1002 -36.36 -51.55 17.30
N ASN A 1003 -37.20 -50.81 16.56
CA ASN A 1003 -38.65 -50.82 16.70
C ASN A 1003 -39.34 -51.30 15.42
N PHE A 1004 -40.15 -52.37 15.50
CA PHE A 1004 -40.99 -52.85 14.41
C PHE A 1004 -42.44 -52.45 14.62
N GLN A 1005 -43.08 -51.90 13.59
CA GLN A 1005 -44.52 -51.56 13.53
C GLN A 1005 -45.29 -52.47 12.56
N GLY A 1006 -44.60 -53.41 11.88
CA GLY A 1006 -45.17 -54.40 10.99
C GLY A 1006 -44.57 -55.78 11.25
N VAL A 1007 -45.33 -56.83 10.93
CA VAL A 1007 -45.07 -58.21 11.35
C VAL A 1007 -43.75 -58.80 10.81
N SER A 1008 -43.25 -59.84 11.48
CA SER A 1008 -42.13 -60.68 11.03
C SER A 1008 -40.78 -59.97 10.93
N GLY A 1009 -40.51 -59.01 11.84
CA GLY A 1009 -39.20 -58.34 11.93
C GLY A 1009 -38.08 -59.23 12.50
N ILE A 1010 -36.83 -58.92 12.17
CA ILE A 1010 -35.63 -59.54 12.77
C ILE A 1010 -34.77 -58.44 13.40
N GLY A 1011 -34.62 -58.44 14.73
CA GLY A 1011 -33.87 -57.39 15.45
C GLY A 1011 -32.40 -57.32 15.03
N THR A 1012 -31.66 -58.41 15.24
CA THR A 1012 -30.28 -58.55 14.76
C THR A 1012 -30.05 -59.92 14.14
N ARG A 1013 -29.38 -59.97 12.98
CA ARG A 1013 -29.07 -61.19 12.22
C ARG A 1013 -27.56 -61.34 12.02
N PHE A 1014 -27.02 -62.53 12.27
CA PHE A 1014 -25.59 -62.82 12.17
C PHE A 1014 -25.31 -64.13 11.40
N SER A 1015 -24.34 -64.10 10.50
CA SER A 1015 -23.76 -65.27 9.85
C SER A 1015 -22.24 -65.11 9.83
N LEU A 1016 -21.57 -65.83 10.73
CA LEU A 1016 -20.17 -65.63 11.10
C LEU A 1016 -19.41 -66.93 10.76
N ALA A 1017 -18.77 -66.95 9.59
CA ALA A 1017 -18.14 -68.16 9.04
C ALA A 1017 -16.65 -68.30 9.41
N GLY A 1018 -15.97 -67.21 9.73
CA GLY A 1018 -14.74 -67.22 10.51
C GLY A 1018 -15.02 -66.98 12.00
N SER A 1019 -14.02 -67.23 12.84
CA SER A 1019 -14.10 -67.02 14.30
C SER A 1019 -14.39 -65.55 14.64
N SER A 1020 -15.36 -65.32 15.53
CA SER A 1020 -15.74 -63.97 15.99
C SER A 1020 -15.38 -63.69 17.46
N THR A 1021 -15.38 -62.42 17.86
CA THR A 1021 -15.29 -61.98 19.27
C THR A 1021 -16.23 -60.80 19.46
N ASP A 1022 -17.45 -61.07 19.90
CA ASP A 1022 -18.55 -60.12 19.78
C ASP A 1022 -19.17 -59.75 21.13
N TYR A 1023 -19.40 -58.45 21.31
CA TYR A 1023 -20.07 -57.85 22.46
C TYR A 1023 -21.42 -57.27 22.02
N ILE A 1024 -22.50 -57.96 22.39
CA ILE A 1024 -23.88 -57.63 22.00
C ILE A 1024 -24.65 -57.27 23.26
N ALA A 1025 -24.75 -55.98 23.59
CA ALA A 1025 -25.16 -55.55 24.92
C ALA A 1025 -26.11 -54.36 24.99
N SER A 1026 -27.03 -54.40 25.96
CA SER A 1026 -27.97 -53.31 26.29
C SER A 1026 -28.81 -52.81 25.10
N ASN A 1027 -29.00 -53.62 24.05
CA ASN A 1027 -29.89 -53.27 22.94
C ASN A 1027 -31.36 -53.43 23.36
N ILE A 1028 -32.23 -52.57 22.84
CA ILE A 1028 -33.68 -52.62 23.04
C ILE A 1028 -34.32 -52.99 21.70
N ILE A 1029 -34.93 -54.16 21.62
CA ILE A 1029 -35.61 -54.67 20.43
C ILE A 1029 -37.08 -54.80 20.77
N THR A 1030 -37.93 -54.02 20.10
CA THR A 1030 -39.37 -53.96 20.37
C THR A 1030 -40.16 -54.24 19.10
N ASP A 1031 -41.00 -55.26 19.15
CA ASP A 1031 -42.04 -55.53 18.17
C ASP A 1031 -43.40 -55.04 18.70
N GLN A 1032 -44.20 -54.44 17.82
CA GLN A 1032 -45.53 -53.91 18.10
C GLN A 1032 -46.61 -54.51 17.18
N ALA A 1033 -46.27 -55.52 16.37
CA ALA A 1033 -47.17 -56.11 15.38
C ALA A 1033 -47.28 -57.64 15.47
N GLY A 1034 -46.19 -58.35 15.77
CA GLY A 1034 -46.15 -59.80 15.90
C GLY A 1034 -45.14 -60.49 14.96
N GLY A 1035 -44.87 -61.76 15.24
CA GLY A 1035 -43.99 -62.64 14.45
C GLY A 1035 -42.50 -62.32 14.46
N ALA A 1036 -42.03 -61.41 15.31
CA ALA A 1036 -40.64 -61.00 15.29
C ALA A 1036 -39.67 -62.03 15.92
N THR A 1037 -38.44 -62.01 15.41
CA THR A 1037 -37.27 -62.67 16.00
C THR A 1037 -36.34 -61.61 16.59
N GLY A 1038 -36.00 -61.71 17.88
CA GLY A 1038 -35.11 -60.76 18.55
C GLY A 1038 -33.70 -60.81 17.99
N MET A 1039 -33.03 -61.95 18.13
CA MET A 1039 -31.69 -62.20 17.61
C MET A 1039 -31.62 -63.54 16.88
N LEU A 1040 -31.08 -63.55 15.66
CA LEU A 1040 -30.92 -64.74 14.82
C LEU A 1040 -29.45 -64.92 14.45
N PHE A 1041 -28.88 -66.06 14.80
CA PHE A 1041 -27.55 -66.49 14.39
C PHE A 1041 -27.71 -67.65 13.40
N ASP A 1042 -27.65 -67.36 12.10
CA ASP A 1042 -27.78 -68.36 11.03
C ASP A 1042 -26.64 -69.37 11.08
N ASN A 1043 -25.42 -68.88 11.31
CA ASN A 1043 -24.20 -69.66 11.37
C ASN A 1043 -23.20 -69.00 12.33
N VAL A 1044 -22.53 -69.79 13.17
CA VAL A 1044 -21.40 -69.34 14.00
C VAL A 1044 -20.26 -70.36 13.95
N ALA A 1045 -19.08 -69.91 13.55
CA ALA A 1045 -17.88 -70.75 13.46
C ALA A 1045 -17.31 -71.15 14.84
N ALA A 1046 -16.61 -72.28 14.88
CA ALA A 1046 -15.98 -72.79 16.10
C ALA A 1046 -14.89 -71.82 16.62
N ASN A 1047 -14.65 -71.84 17.93
CA ASN A 1047 -13.78 -70.91 18.65
C ASN A 1047 -14.27 -69.44 18.69
N SER A 1048 -15.47 -69.14 18.15
CA SER A 1048 -16.08 -67.81 18.33
C SER A 1048 -16.46 -67.57 19.79
N ARG A 1049 -16.27 -66.33 20.27
CA ARG A 1049 -16.63 -65.90 21.62
C ARG A 1049 -17.71 -64.84 21.57
N LEU A 1050 -18.84 -65.11 22.21
CA LEU A 1050 -20.00 -64.22 22.23
C LEU A 1050 -20.30 -63.78 23.68
N GLN A 1051 -20.43 -62.47 23.89
CA GLN A 1051 -20.87 -61.88 25.16
C GLN A 1051 -22.19 -61.15 24.92
N ILE A 1052 -23.28 -61.72 25.44
CA ILE A 1052 -24.65 -61.26 25.22
C ILE A 1052 -25.22 -60.79 26.56
N ASP A 1053 -25.28 -59.47 26.77
CA ASP A 1053 -25.45 -58.86 28.11
C ASP A 1053 -26.54 -57.79 28.18
N GLY A 1054 -27.51 -57.96 29.08
CA GLY A 1054 -28.46 -56.89 29.44
C GLY A 1054 -29.39 -56.41 28.34
N ASN A 1055 -29.52 -57.15 27.23
CA ASN A 1055 -30.43 -56.79 26.14
C ASN A 1055 -31.90 -56.95 26.57
N THR A 1056 -32.78 -56.10 26.04
CA THR A 1056 -34.23 -56.15 26.27
C THR A 1056 -34.93 -56.43 24.95
N ILE A 1057 -35.63 -57.57 24.87
CA ILE A 1057 -36.36 -58.04 23.70
C ILE A 1057 -37.84 -58.15 24.09
N ASN A 1058 -38.69 -57.29 23.54
CA ASN A 1058 -40.12 -57.26 23.80
C ASN A 1058 -40.89 -57.60 22.52
N LEU A 1059 -41.55 -58.76 22.51
CA LEU A 1059 -42.31 -59.28 21.37
C LEU A 1059 -43.82 -59.05 21.62
N LEU A 1060 -44.64 -58.76 20.62
CA LEU A 1060 -46.06 -58.46 20.85
C LEU A 1060 -46.91 -59.74 20.88
N SER A 1061 -47.37 -60.16 22.06
CA SER A 1061 -47.94 -61.50 22.27
C SER A 1061 -49.33 -61.79 21.65
N THR A 1062 -49.88 -60.93 20.79
CA THR A 1062 -51.32 -60.95 20.46
C THR A 1062 -51.68 -61.55 19.10
N ASP A 1063 -50.72 -61.96 18.28
CA ASP A 1063 -50.98 -62.70 17.03
C ASP A 1063 -50.68 -64.22 17.16
N LEU A 1064 -50.95 -64.98 16.10
CA LEU A 1064 -50.80 -66.45 16.06
C LEU A 1064 -49.45 -66.92 15.48
N THR A 1065 -48.50 -66.02 15.27
CA THR A 1065 -47.23 -66.32 14.60
C THR A 1065 -46.09 -66.56 15.62
N PRO A 1066 -44.98 -67.23 15.23
CA PRO A 1066 -43.92 -67.58 16.17
C PRO A 1066 -43.07 -66.36 16.58
N HIS A 1067 -43.11 -66.01 17.87
CA HIS A 1067 -42.26 -65.01 18.51
C HIS A 1067 -40.99 -65.67 19.04
N GLN A 1068 -39.84 -65.24 18.53
CA GLN A 1068 -38.53 -65.84 18.83
C GLN A 1068 -37.61 -64.85 19.56
N GLY A 1069 -36.96 -65.31 20.63
CA GLY A 1069 -36.03 -64.53 21.45
C GLY A 1069 -34.63 -64.50 20.84
N ILE A 1070 -33.77 -65.42 21.27
CA ILE A 1070 -32.39 -65.56 20.77
C ILE A 1070 -32.21 -66.97 20.19
N ILE A 1071 -32.02 -67.06 18.87
CA ILE A 1071 -32.00 -68.33 18.13
C ILE A 1071 -30.66 -68.52 17.43
N PHE A 1072 -30.05 -69.69 17.62
CA PHE A 1072 -28.89 -70.17 16.87
C PHE A 1072 -29.32 -71.34 15.98
N SER A 1073 -29.28 -71.13 14.66
CA SER A 1073 -29.72 -72.10 13.65
C SER A 1073 -28.64 -73.14 13.35
N ASN A 1074 -27.39 -72.71 13.17
CA ASN A 1074 -26.23 -73.57 12.98
C ASN A 1074 -25.03 -73.03 13.76
N VAL A 1075 -24.31 -73.93 14.44
CA VAL A 1075 -23.16 -73.60 15.29
C VAL A 1075 -22.14 -74.73 15.18
N ALA A 1076 -20.91 -74.39 14.79
CA ALA A 1076 -19.82 -75.36 14.74
C ALA A 1076 -19.23 -75.60 16.14
N PRO A 1077 -19.17 -76.85 16.65
CA PRO A 1077 -18.61 -77.14 17.97
C PRO A 1077 -17.11 -76.76 18.07
N THR A 1078 -16.65 -76.06 19.11
CA THR A 1078 -17.38 -75.39 20.20
C THR A 1078 -17.19 -73.88 20.16
N ILE A 1079 -18.28 -73.13 20.40
CA ILE A 1079 -18.24 -71.68 20.69
C ILE A 1079 -18.23 -71.43 22.20
N GLN A 1080 -17.94 -70.19 22.61
CA GLN A 1080 -17.92 -69.77 24.01
C GLN A 1080 -18.89 -68.61 24.28
N PHE A 1081 -19.89 -68.83 25.14
CA PHE A 1081 -20.72 -67.78 25.72
C PHE A 1081 -20.10 -67.24 27.01
N THR A 1082 -20.03 -65.91 27.14
CA THR A 1082 -19.40 -65.23 28.29
C THR A 1082 -20.23 -64.09 28.87
N GLY A 1083 -21.56 -64.19 28.79
CA GLY A 1083 -22.49 -63.19 29.34
C GLY A 1083 -22.62 -63.28 30.86
N THR A 1084 -22.76 -62.13 31.51
CA THR A 1084 -22.84 -61.95 32.97
C THR A 1084 -24.03 -61.10 33.42
N VAL A 1085 -24.66 -60.34 32.51
CA VAL A 1085 -25.78 -59.43 32.78
C VAL A 1085 -27.07 -59.97 32.19
N ASN A 1086 -28.12 -60.03 32.99
CA ASN A 1086 -29.38 -60.67 32.59
C ASN A 1086 -30.07 -59.99 31.41
N ASN A 1087 -30.28 -60.75 30.34
CA ASN A 1087 -31.11 -60.36 29.21
C ASN A 1087 -32.59 -60.57 29.56
N LEU A 1088 -33.45 -59.65 29.13
CA LEU A 1088 -34.89 -59.66 29.38
C LEU A 1088 -35.61 -59.96 28.07
N ILE A 1089 -36.31 -61.09 28.00
CA ILE A 1089 -37.06 -61.50 26.79
C ILE A 1089 -38.51 -61.75 27.17
N TYR A 1090 -39.41 -60.95 26.63
CA TYR A 1090 -40.85 -61.03 26.89
C TYR A 1090 -41.57 -61.71 25.73
N ASN A 1091 -42.62 -62.47 26.05
CA ASN A 1091 -43.65 -62.93 25.10
C ASN A 1091 -43.23 -63.86 23.95
N ALA A 1092 -42.07 -64.53 24.05
CA ALA A 1092 -41.72 -65.62 23.13
C ALA A 1092 -42.76 -66.76 23.21
N THR A 1093 -43.16 -67.33 22.07
CA THR A 1093 -44.35 -68.22 21.97
C THR A 1093 -44.21 -69.52 22.77
N THR A 1094 -42.98 -70.04 22.91
CA THR A 1094 -42.67 -71.25 23.69
C THR A 1094 -41.33 -71.11 24.39
N SER A 1095 -41.02 -72.03 25.31
CA SER A 1095 -39.67 -72.14 25.91
C SER A 1095 -38.57 -72.42 24.88
N GLN A 1096 -38.86 -73.16 23.80
CA GLN A 1096 -37.91 -73.36 22.69
C GLN A 1096 -37.80 -72.13 21.77
N SER A 1097 -38.80 -71.25 21.80
CA SER A 1097 -38.77 -69.97 21.08
C SER A 1097 -38.05 -68.88 21.88
N LEU A 1098 -37.97 -69.00 23.21
CA LEU A 1098 -37.24 -68.07 24.09
C LEU A 1098 -35.73 -68.09 23.78
N PHE A 1099 -35.16 -69.30 23.76
CA PHE A 1099 -33.77 -69.57 23.40
C PHE A 1099 -33.67 -70.94 22.72
N SER A 1100 -32.86 -71.02 21.67
CA SER A 1100 -32.54 -72.28 20.99
C SER A 1100 -31.10 -72.26 20.48
N ALA A 1101 -30.38 -73.36 20.67
CA ALA A 1101 -29.06 -73.59 20.10
C ALA A 1101 -28.79 -75.09 19.89
N PRO A 1102 -27.95 -75.51 18.93
CA PRO A 1102 -27.65 -76.91 18.70
C PRO A 1102 -26.97 -77.57 19.91
N VAL A 1103 -27.42 -78.76 20.29
CA VAL A 1103 -26.91 -79.52 21.44
C VAL A 1103 -25.42 -79.83 21.24
N ASN A 1104 -24.61 -79.71 22.30
CA ASN A 1104 -23.15 -79.92 22.32
C ASN A 1104 -22.32 -78.97 21.43
N SER A 1105 -22.88 -77.83 20.96
CA SER A 1105 -22.16 -76.89 20.08
C SER A 1105 -21.47 -75.72 20.79
N TRP A 1106 -21.68 -75.54 22.10
CA TRP A 1106 -21.23 -74.37 22.86
C TRP A 1106 -20.77 -74.69 24.28
N THR A 1107 -20.10 -73.72 24.91
CA THR A 1107 -19.58 -73.77 26.29
C THR A 1107 -19.78 -72.42 26.99
N GLY A 1108 -19.70 -72.39 28.32
CA GLY A 1108 -19.95 -71.17 29.11
C GLY A 1108 -21.44 -70.98 29.39
N GLY A 1109 -21.96 -69.77 29.19
CA GLY A 1109 -23.39 -69.48 29.29
C GLY A 1109 -23.69 -67.97 29.29
N PHE A 1110 -24.98 -67.62 29.39
CA PHE A 1110 -25.45 -66.25 29.67
C PHE A 1110 -26.86 -66.28 30.29
N TYR A 1111 -27.28 -65.18 30.92
CA TYR A 1111 -28.56 -65.11 31.64
C TYR A 1111 -29.71 -64.60 30.75
N ILE A 1112 -30.84 -65.30 30.79
CA ILE A 1112 -32.13 -64.88 30.23
C ILE A 1112 -33.20 -64.98 31.33
N ASN A 1113 -33.96 -63.91 31.57
CA ASN A 1113 -35.08 -63.88 32.53
C ASN A 1113 -34.74 -64.44 33.93
N GLY A 1114 -33.53 -64.17 34.41
CA GLY A 1114 -33.00 -64.61 35.70
C GLY A 1114 -32.45 -66.03 35.73
N ARG A 1115 -32.42 -66.74 34.59
CA ARG A 1115 -31.91 -68.11 34.46
C ARG A 1115 -30.69 -68.14 33.55
N LEU A 1116 -29.60 -68.72 34.02
CA LEU A 1116 -28.49 -69.13 33.15
C LEU A 1116 -29.02 -70.12 32.12
N GLN A 1117 -28.73 -69.89 30.83
CA GLN A 1117 -28.95 -70.86 29.75
C GLN A 1117 -27.70 -71.72 29.56
#